data_AF-A0A8J2WQI5-F1
#
_entry.id   AF-A0A8J2WQI5-F1
#
_cell.length_a   1.000
_cell.length_b   1.000
_cell.length_c   1.000
_cell.angle_alpha   90.00
_cell.angle_beta   90.00
_cell.angle_gamma   90.00
#
_symmetry.space_group_name_H-M   'P 1'
#
loop_
_entity.id
_entity.type
_entity.pdbx_description
1 polymer ?
#
loop_
_entity_poly.entity_id
_entity_poly.type
_entity_poly.pdbx_seq_one_letter_code
_entity_poly.pdbx_strand_id
1 'polypeptide(L)'
;MQSLKIALFFAFVAYASSCSQAPGTTTTTVTTTVTTVSNDEDSESGLLSSNDRRLIRKTWDQAKKDGDIPPTILYRYAFKLFQFSFQFAMLYVSFPSFVVAHPEYQKMFKSFATVPQNELLGNGNFLAQAYTILAGLNVVIQSLSSQELLANQINALGGAHQPRGATPIMFEQFGAISEEVLAEELGIAFNAEARQAWKNGMRALVVGISKNLKKSEDLADPQTKLTPHQIHDVQRSWETIRANRNAMISSIFIKLFKETPRTQKHFAKFSTVAVDALSGNADYNKQVALVADRLDTIISAMDDKLQLLGNINYMRYTHQPPRAIHRQTFEDFARLLIDALTASGVSSDDMDSWKGVLTIFVNGITCCLYFQSNSSLKMASLKIFLLLSVIAFVSACKPGTTTTSVTTTVTTVSADDGQEGILSSHERSVIRKTWDQAKKDGDVPPQVLFRFVTAHPEYQKMFSKFASVPQNELLGNGNFLAQAYTILAGLNVVIQSLSSQELLANQLNALGGAHQARAVTPIMFEQFGAILEEVLAEELGTAFNAEAKSAWKNGLAALVAGISKTLKKSEDLADPQTKLTGHQIRDVQRTWENIRSERNAMISSIFIKLFKETPRTQRHFAKFSAVAVDDLSGNADYNQQVALVADRLDTIISAMDDKLQLLGNINYMKYTHIKRGIARQTFEDFGRLLIDVLGAKGIASDDLDSWKGVLTVFVNGVSPKN
;
A
#
# COMPACT_ATOMS: atom_id res chain seq x y z
N MET A 1 -20.99 58.69 4.73
CA MET A 1 -22.00 58.51 5.79
C MET A 1 -21.47 57.46 6.75
N GLN A 2 -21.24 57.89 7.99
CA GLN A 2 -20.84 57.18 9.21
C GLN A 2 -19.54 56.35 9.19
N SER A 3 -18.44 57.10 9.28
CA SER A 3 -17.30 56.87 10.17
C SER A 3 -17.69 56.73 11.65
N LEU A 4 -16.93 56.00 12.49
CA LEU A 4 -16.10 56.56 13.60
C LEU A 4 -15.64 55.48 14.63
N LYS A 5 -14.44 55.74 15.16
CA LYS A 5 -13.66 55.09 16.25
C LYS A 5 -14.35 55.05 17.62
N ILE A 6 -13.71 54.32 18.57
CA ILE A 6 -13.52 54.57 20.05
C ILE A 6 -13.88 53.29 20.84
N ALA A 7 -12.93 52.50 21.35
CA ALA A 7 -12.13 52.66 22.58
C ALA A 7 -12.94 52.74 23.91
N LEU A 8 -12.62 51.80 24.82
CA LEU A 8 -12.72 51.87 26.28
C LEU A 8 -14.11 51.98 26.95
N PHE A 9 -14.47 50.93 27.70
CA PHE A 9 -15.17 51.06 28.98
C PHE A 9 -14.57 50.06 29.99
N PHE A 10 -13.71 50.59 30.87
CA PHE A 10 -13.27 50.18 32.25
C PHE A 10 -12.81 48.73 32.50
N ALA A 11 -11.57 48.38 32.85
CA ALA A 11 -10.66 48.81 33.94
C ALA A 11 -11.22 48.62 35.37
N PHE A 12 -10.74 47.61 36.13
CA PHE A 12 -9.86 47.70 37.33
C PHE A 12 -9.97 46.46 38.26
N VAL A 13 -8.81 45.82 38.53
CA VAL A 13 -8.34 45.23 39.83
C VAL A 13 -9.10 44.02 40.43
N ALA A 14 -8.51 43.05 41.13
CA ALA A 14 -7.19 42.42 41.30
C ALA A 14 -7.39 41.32 42.36
N TYR A 15 -6.46 40.37 42.42
CA TYR A 15 -6.03 39.64 43.63
C TYR A 15 -6.96 38.59 44.30
N ALA A 16 -6.51 37.33 44.14
CA ALA A 16 -6.29 36.29 45.15
C ALA A 16 -7.40 35.79 46.11
N SER A 17 -7.50 34.44 46.12
CA SER A 17 -7.56 33.56 47.28
C SER A 17 -8.90 32.92 47.70
N SER A 18 -8.87 31.58 47.67
CA SER A 18 -9.36 30.60 48.66
C SER A 18 -10.86 30.38 48.94
N CYS A 19 -11.22 29.10 48.79
CA CYS A 19 -12.07 28.27 49.68
C CYS A 19 -13.61 28.35 49.62
N SER A 20 -14.19 27.25 49.08
CA SER A 20 -15.13 26.35 49.77
C SER A 20 -16.51 26.88 50.24
N GLN A 21 -17.58 26.54 49.50
CA GLN A 21 -18.71 25.67 49.92
C GLN A 21 -19.85 25.71 48.88
N ALA A 22 -20.44 24.54 48.59
CA ALA A 22 -21.63 24.34 47.75
C ALA A 22 -22.93 24.40 48.60
N PRO A 23 -24.16 24.20 48.07
CA PRO A 23 -24.65 24.28 46.70
C PRO A 23 -25.91 25.19 46.55
N GLY A 24 -26.12 25.76 45.36
CA GLY A 24 -27.37 26.40 44.98
C GLY A 24 -27.53 26.36 43.47
N THR A 25 -28.42 25.50 42.98
CA THR A 25 -28.72 25.34 41.56
C THR A 25 -29.40 26.59 41.00
N THR A 26 -28.78 27.23 40.00
CA THR A 26 -29.47 28.09 39.04
C THR A 26 -28.84 27.85 37.67
N THR A 27 -29.57 27.17 36.79
CA THR A 27 -29.17 26.91 35.41
C THR A 27 -29.38 28.18 34.60
N THR A 28 -28.30 28.91 34.31
CA THR A 28 -28.30 29.97 33.29
C THR A 28 -27.84 29.38 31.97
N THR A 29 -28.79 29.17 31.05
CA THR A 29 -28.50 28.80 29.67
C THR A 29 -27.96 30.02 28.93
N VAL A 30 -26.66 30.06 28.65
CA VAL A 30 -26.06 31.04 27.73
C VAL A 30 -26.03 30.42 26.34
N THR A 31 -26.99 30.80 25.50
CA THR A 31 -26.97 30.49 24.07
C THR A 31 -25.93 31.40 23.40
N THR A 32 -24.75 30.85 23.11
CA THR A 32 -23.80 31.50 22.20
C THR A 32 -24.17 31.08 20.79
N THR A 33 -24.85 31.95 20.05
CA THR A 33 -25.09 31.75 18.62
C THR A 33 -23.77 31.99 17.89
N VAL A 34 -23.00 30.93 17.64
CA VAL A 34 -21.92 30.96 16.66
C VAL A 34 -22.60 30.83 15.29
N THR A 35 -22.64 31.92 14.54
CA THR A 35 -23.07 31.90 13.14
C THR A 35 -21.98 31.24 12.31
N THR A 36 -21.95 29.90 12.28
CA THR A 36 -21.34 29.18 11.17
C THR A 36 -22.27 29.36 9.97
N VAL A 37 -21.77 29.96 8.88
CA VAL A 37 -22.52 30.01 7.61
C VAL A 37 -22.66 28.58 7.10
N SER A 38 -23.74 27.92 7.51
CA SER A 38 -24.18 26.63 7.01
C SER A 38 -25.09 26.86 5.81
N ASN A 39 -24.51 26.92 4.62
CA ASN A 39 -25.29 26.63 3.42
C ASN A 39 -25.32 25.12 3.26
N ASP A 40 -26.34 24.48 3.83
CA ASP A 40 -26.85 23.22 3.32
C ASP A 40 -28.35 23.20 3.65
N GLU A 41 -29.16 23.30 2.60
CA GLU A 41 -30.61 23.14 2.65
C GLU A 41 -30.98 21.81 3.30
N ASP A 42 -32.10 21.80 4.03
CA ASP A 42 -32.77 20.63 4.63
C ASP A 42 -33.27 19.61 3.58
N SER A 43 -32.41 19.17 2.66
CA SER A 43 -32.75 18.18 1.65
C SER A 43 -32.43 16.77 2.16
N GLU A 44 -33.45 15.92 2.22
CA GLU A 44 -33.31 14.48 2.48
C GLU A 44 -32.62 13.72 1.32
N SER A 45 -32.16 14.41 0.27
CA SER A 45 -31.72 13.81 -1.00
C SER A 45 -30.24 13.41 -1.07
N GLY A 46 -29.45 13.64 -0.02
CA GLY A 46 -28.03 13.31 -0.02
C GLY A 46 -27.67 11.97 0.65
N LEU A 47 -26.36 11.64 0.68
CA LEU A 47 -25.82 10.32 1.05
C LEU A 47 -26.25 9.83 2.44
N LEU A 48 -26.47 10.76 3.38
CA LEU A 48 -26.93 10.50 4.74
C LEU A 48 -27.77 11.68 5.26
N SER A 49 -28.84 11.40 6.01
CA SER A 49 -29.75 12.44 6.53
C SER A 49 -29.05 13.38 7.54
N SER A 50 -29.53 14.63 7.66
CA SER A 50 -29.01 15.59 8.66
C SER A 50 -29.17 15.06 10.10
N ASN A 51 -30.26 14.34 10.36
CA ASN A 51 -30.55 13.68 11.62
C ASN A 51 -29.52 12.59 11.96
N ASP A 52 -29.25 11.68 11.01
CA ASP A 52 -28.27 10.60 11.19
C ASP A 52 -26.86 11.17 11.38
N ARG A 53 -26.45 12.16 10.56
CA ARG A 53 -25.17 12.87 10.70
C ARG A 53 -24.99 13.46 12.10
N ARG A 54 -26.05 14.10 12.64
CA ARG A 54 -26.03 14.68 13.99
C ARG A 54 -25.93 13.61 15.08
N LEU A 55 -26.69 12.53 14.99
CA LEU A 55 -26.69 11.45 15.98
C LEU A 55 -25.33 10.71 16.02
N ILE A 56 -24.73 10.41 14.86
CA ILE A 56 -23.41 9.79 14.77
C ILE A 56 -22.35 10.69 15.42
N ARG A 57 -22.31 11.99 15.08
CA ARG A 57 -21.36 12.92 15.72
C ARG A 57 -21.56 13.02 17.23
N LYS A 58 -22.81 13.19 17.67
CA LYS A 58 -23.13 13.31 19.10
C LYS A 58 -22.68 12.08 19.88
N THR A 59 -22.96 10.89 19.36
CA THR A 59 -22.56 9.63 20.01
C THR A 59 -21.05 9.41 19.97
N TRP A 60 -20.39 9.75 18.86
CA TRP A 60 -18.93 9.74 18.76
C TRP A 60 -18.25 10.70 19.75
N ASP A 61 -18.78 11.91 19.91
CA ASP A 61 -18.23 12.91 20.82
C ASP A 61 -18.53 12.59 22.29
N GLN A 62 -19.69 11.98 22.59
CA GLN A 62 -19.99 11.47 23.92
C GLN A 62 -19.01 10.36 24.30
N ALA A 63 -18.76 9.43 23.37
CA ALA A 63 -17.79 8.37 23.56
C ALA A 63 -16.40 8.94 23.84
N LYS A 64 -15.97 9.98 23.10
CA LYS A 64 -14.70 10.69 23.39
C LYS A 64 -14.65 11.34 24.78
N LYS A 65 -15.73 11.97 25.24
CA LYS A 65 -15.79 12.74 26.50
C LYS A 65 -15.68 11.87 27.75
N ASP A 66 -16.20 10.65 27.72
CA ASP A 66 -16.11 9.72 28.87
C ASP A 66 -14.67 9.20 29.09
N GLY A 67 -13.72 9.53 28.20
CA GLY A 67 -12.28 9.28 28.33
C GLY A 67 -11.44 10.37 29.00
N ASP A 68 -12.03 11.49 29.44
CA ASP A 68 -11.30 12.67 30.00
C ASP A 68 -11.49 12.88 31.52
N ILE A 69 -12.07 11.93 32.27
CA ILE A 69 -12.37 12.09 33.72
C ILE A 69 -11.25 11.49 34.62
N PRO A 70 -10.58 12.26 35.52
CA PRO A 70 -9.66 11.75 36.54
C PRO A 70 -10.39 11.09 37.74
N PRO A 71 -9.70 10.22 38.51
CA PRO A 71 -10.28 9.04 39.14
C PRO A 71 -10.75 9.22 40.59
N THR A 72 -11.84 8.53 41.00
CA THR A 72 -12.05 8.13 42.40
C THR A 72 -12.83 6.81 42.55
N ILE A 73 -12.17 5.86 43.22
CA ILE A 73 -12.71 4.82 44.13
C ILE A 73 -13.51 3.68 43.44
N LEU A 74 -12.79 2.60 43.06
CA LEU A 74 -12.73 1.28 43.73
C LEU A 74 -14.05 0.48 43.68
N TYR A 75 -14.10 -0.71 43.05
CA TYR A 75 -13.95 -2.05 43.67
C TYR A 75 -14.24 -3.07 42.52
N ARG A 76 -13.66 -4.27 42.34
CA ARG A 76 -12.63 -5.05 43.04
C ARG A 76 -12.24 -6.26 42.16
N TYR A 77 -10.93 -6.55 42.12
CA TYR A 77 -10.27 -7.83 41.79
C TYR A 77 -10.22 -8.36 40.33
N ALA A 78 -9.26 -7.80 39.60
CA ALA A 78 -8.16 -8.54 38.95
C ALA A 78 -8.44 -9.30 37.64
N PHE A 79 -8.52 -8.54 36.54
CA PHE A 79 -7.70 -8.80 35.35
C PHE A 79 -6.95 -7.50 35.00
N LYS A 80 -5.71 -7.40 35.50
CA LYS A 80 -4.68 -6.38 35.22
C LYS A 80 -4.28 -6.49 33.74
N LEU A 81 -4.12 -5.48 32.88
CA LEU A 81 -3.80 -4.05 32.97
C LEU A 81 -4.50 -3.29 31.81
N PHE A 82 -4.60 -1.96 31.94
CA PHE A 82 -5.08 -0.93 30.99
C PHE A 82 -6.46 -0.34 31.31
N GLN A 83 -6.42 0.99 31.48
CA GLN A 83 -7.48 1.85 32.00
C GLN A 83 -8.18 2.52 30.81
N PHE A 84 -9.50 2.45 30.80
CA PHE A 84 -10.37 2.64 29.63
C PHE A 84 -10.55 4.11 29.26
N SER A 85 -10.32 4.38 27.97
CA SER A 85 -10.80 5.55 27.23
C SER A 85 -11.50 5.03 25.97
N PHE A 86 -12.43 5.76 25.38
CA PHE A 86 -13.04 5.37 24.10
C PHE A 86 -12.02 5.17 22.95
N GLN A 87 -10.90 5.89 23.02
CA GLN A 87 -9.75 5.64 22.16
C GLN A 87 -9.28 4.18 22.31
N PHE A 88 -9.26 3.63 23.53
CA PHE A 88 -8.89 2.25 23.83
C PHE A 88 -9.87 1.22 23.24
N ALA A 89 -11.19 1.42 23.32
CA ALA A 89 -12.16 0.45 22.77
C ALA A 89 -12.09 0.33 21.24
N MET A 90 -11.99 1.45 20.53
CA MET A 90 -11.83 1.41 19.07
C MET A 90 -10.44 0.94 18.61
N LEU A 91 -9.37 1.20 19.41
CA LEU A 91 -7.99 0.79 19.11
C LEU A 91 -7.67 -0.66 19.48
N TYR A 92 -8.13 -1.11 20.64
CA TYR A 92 -7.77 -2.39 21.26
C TYR A 92 -8.90 -3.42 21.22
N VAL A 93 -10.10 -3.05 20.78
CA VAL A 93 -11.24 -3.98 20.64
C VAL A 93 -11.74 -4.05 19.20
N SER A 94 -12.18 -2.98 18.55
CA SER A 94 -12.83 -3.11 17.22
C SER A 94 -11.95 -3.70 16.11
N PHE A 95 -10.75 -3.14 15.88
CA PHE A 95 -9.82 -3.68 14.87
C PHE A 95 -9.22 -5.05 15.26
N PRO A 96 -8.83 -5.28 16.54
CA PRO A 96 -8.43 -6.61 16.99
C PRO A 96 -9.53 -7.65 16.86
N SER A 97 -10.75 -7.37 17.31
CA SER A 97 -11.91 -8.25 17.15
C SER A 97 -12.21 -8.52 15.67
N PHE A 98 -12.04 -7.53 14.79
CA PHE A 98 -12.15 -7.74 13.34
C PHE A 98 -11.09 -8.71 12.80
N VAL A 99 -9.82 -8.56 13.18
CA VAL A 99 -8.75 -9.47 12.73
C VAL A 99 -8.85 -10.86 13.36
N VAL A 100 -9.38 -10.97 14.58
CA VAL A 100 -9.65 -12.24 15.27
C VAL A 100 -10.85 -12.96 14.65
N ALA A 101 -11.93 -12.23 14.34
CA ALA A 101 -13.12 -12.78 13.69
C ALA A 101 -12.86 -13.16 12.22
N HIS A 102 -11.95 -12.45 11.55
CA HIS A 102 -11.59 -12.63 10.14
C HIS A 102 -10.06 -12.80 9.95
N PRO A 103 -9.47 -13.93 10.41
CA PRO A 103 -8.03 -14.16 10.37
C PRO A 103 -7.45 -14.18 8.96
N GLU A 104 -8.27 -14.42 7.94
CA GLU A 104 -7.90 -14.32 6.53
C GLU A 104 -7.46 -12.91 6.12
N TYR A 105 -8.01 -11.86 6.74
CA TYR A 105 -7.66 -10.47 6.42
C TYR A 105 -6.33 -10.03 7.03
N GLN A 106 -5.85 -10.71 8.08
CA GLN A 106 -4.54 -10.45 8.66
C GLN A 106 -3.42 -10.52 7.61
N LYS A 107 -3.54 -11.45 6.65
CA LYS A 107 -2.55 -11.67 5.59
C LYS A 107 -2.39 -10.48 4.65
N MET A 108 -3.34 -9.56 4.61
CA MET A 108 -3.28 -8.33 3.81
C MET A 108 -2.30 -7.31 4.42
N PHE A 109 -1.98 -7.44 5.71
CA PHE A 109 -1.09 -6.54 6.43
C PHE A 109 0.30 -7.13 6.58
N LYS A 110 1.16 -6.89 5.59
CA LYS A 110 2.51 -7.49 5.50
C LYS A 110 3.34 -7.37 6.78
N SER A 111 3.21 -6.28 7.54
CA SER A 111 4.00 -6.01 8.75
C SER A 111 3.65 -6.88 9.96
N PHE A 112 2.48 -7.56 9.94
CA PHE A 112 2.04 -8.47 11.00
C PHE A 112 1.29 -9.70 10.46
N ALA A 113 1.44 -10.03 9.17
CA ALA A 113 0.71 -11.11 8.50
C ALA A 113 0.95 -12.50 9.11
N THR A 114 2.09 -12.71 9.78
CA THR A 114 2.51 -13.98 10.37
C THR A 114 2.49 -13.96 11.91
N VAL A 115 2.07 -12.87 12.53
CA VAL A 115 2.04 -12.74 13.99
C VAL A 115 0.93 -13.66 14.54
N PRO A 116 1.21 -14.52 15.53
CA PRO A 116 0.16 -15.32 16.17
C PRO A 116 -0.96 -14.44 16.73
N GLN A 117 -2.22 -14.87 16.57
CA GLN A 117 -3.40 -14.09 16.96
C GLN A 117 -3.38 -13.68 18.44
N ASN A 118 -2.89 -14.56 19.33
CA ASN A 118 -2.73 -14.30 20.76
C ASN A 118 -1.62 -13.30 21.11
N GLU A 119 -0.76 -12.93 20.15
CA GLU A 119 0.35 -11.99 20.32
C GLU A 119 0.09 -10.64 19.64
N LEU A 120 -1.00 -10.50 18.86
CA LEU A 120 -1.31 -9.29 18.10
C LEU A 120 -1.42 -8.03 18.96
N LEU A 121 -2.09 -8.13 20.12
CA LEU A 121 -2.27 -6.98 21.02
C LEU A 121 -0.96 -6.47 21.62
N GLY A 122 0.09 -7.30 21.64
CA GLY A 122 1.44 -6.90 22.05
C GLY A 122 2.33 -6.43 20.90
N ASN A 123 1.86 -6.48 19.65
CA ASN A 123 2.67 -6.16 18.47
C ASN A 123 2.59 -4.68 18.09
N GLY A 124 3.72 -3.98 18.10
CA GLY A 124 3.78 -2.54 17.79
C GLY A 124 3.31 -2.15 16.39
N ASN A 125 3.53 -2.99 15.36
CA ASN A 125 3.06 -2.72 14.00
C ASN A 125 1.55 -2.85 13.88
N PHE A 126 0.97 -3.84 14.54
CA PHE A 126 -0.46 -4.04 14.61
C PHE A 126 -1.16 -2.86 15.32
N LEU A 127 -0.62 -2.43 16.46
CA LEU A 127 -1.14 -1.26 17.19
C LEU A 127 -1.05 0.02 16.34
N ALA A 128 0.09 0.29 15.69
CA ALA A 128 0.23 1.45 14.80
C ALA A 128 -0.80 1.45 13.66
N GLN A 129 -1.11 0.27 13.11
CA GLN A 129 -2.16 0.12 12.09
C GLN A 129 -3.56 0.39 12.66
N ALA A 130 -3.86 -0.07 13.88
CA ALA A 130 -5.11 0.22 14.57
C ALA A 130 -5.29 1.74 14.78
N TYR A 131 -4.22 2.45 15.19
CA TYR A 131 -4.22 3.92 15.31
C TYR A 131 -4.54 4.62 14.00
N THR A 132 -3.96 4.14 12.90
CA THR A 132 -4.21 4.69 11.57
C THR A 132 -5.67 4.51 11.15
N ILE A 133 -6.28 3.36 11.45
CA ILE A 133 -7.69 3.08 11.13
C ILE A 133 -8.62 3.97 11.96
N LEU A 134 -8.37 4.12 13.26
CA LEU A 134 -9.17 5.01 14.13
C LEU A 134 -9.10 6.46 13.65
N ALA A 135 -7.92 6.95 13.27
CA ALA A 135 -7.77 8.29 12.74
C ALA A 135 -8.54 8.48 11.44
N GLY A 136 -8.50 7.49 10.54
CA GLY A 136 -9.30 7.48 9.31
C GLY A 136 -10.80 7.54 9.59
N LEU A 137 -11.29 6.76 10.55
CA LEU A 137 -12.70 6.80 10.96
C LEU A 137 -13.09 8.16 11.56
N ASN A 138 -12.22 8.76 12.38
CA ASN A 138 -12.47 10.09 12.92
C ASN A 138 -12.58 11.15 11.82
N VAL A 139 -11.77 11.07 10.75
CA VAL A 139 -11.89 11.98 9.58
C VAL A 139 -13.23 11.82 8.88
N VAL A 140 -13.67 10.57 8.64
CA VAL A 140 -14.98 10.31 8.04
C VAL A 140 -16.10 10.89 8.90
N ILE A 141 -16.02 10.74 10.23
CA ILE A 141 -17.04 11.27 11.14
C ILE A 141 -17.00 12.81 11.21
N GLN A 142 -15.82 13.42 11.20
CA GLN A 142 -15.67 14.88 11.13
C GLN A 142 -16.27 15.44 9.83
N SER A 143 -16.15 14.71 8.72
CA SER A 143 -16.71 15.10 7.43
C SER A 143 -18.24 15.05 7.35
N LEU A 144 -18.92 14.51 8.38
CA LEU A 144 -20.38 14.57 8.49
C LEU A 144 -20.90 16.02 8.61
N SER A 145 -20.01 17.02 8.77
CA SER A 145 -20.32 18.46 8.72
C SER A 145 -21.08 18.86 7.46
N SER A 146 -20.73 18.32 6.28
CA SER A 146 -21.47 18.56 5.03
C SER A 146 -21.56 17.31 4.15
N GLN A 147 -22.55 17.29 3.26
CA GLN A 147 -22.72 16.22 2.26
C GLN A 147 -21.48 16.10 1.35
N GLU A 148 -20.97 17.25 0.90
CA GLU A 148 -19.84 17.33 -0.02
C GLU A 148 -18.55 16.80 0.61
N LEU A 149 -18.26 17.19 1.86
CA LEU A 149 -17.06 16.72 2.57
C LEU A 149 -17.13 15.21 2.80
N LEU A 150 -18.29 14.69 3.22
CA LEU A 150 -18.50 13.26 3.40
C LEU A 150 -18.28 12.49 2.09
N ALA A 151 -18.86 12.96 0.98
CA ALA A 151 -18.70 12.33 -0.33
C ALA A 151 -17.23 12.32 -0.79
N ASN A 152 -16.53 13.44 -0.62
CA ASN A 152 -15.11 13.57 -0.99
C ASN A 152 -14.21 12.64 -0.16
N GLN A 153 -14.47 12.53 1.16
CA GLN A 153 -13.71 11.65 2.04
C GLN A 153 -13.95 10.18 1.73
N ILE A 154 -15.20 9.76 1.53
CA ILE A 154 -15.53 8.38 1.16
C ILE A 154 -14.89 8.00 -0.18
N ASN A 155 -14.92 8.91 -1.15
CA ASN A 155 -14.26 8.71 -2.44
C ASN A 155 -12.73 8.57 -2.30
N ALA A 156 -12.10 9.44 -1.49
CA ALA A 156 -10.66 9.35 -1.20
C ALA A 156 -10.29 8.05 -0.47
N LEU A 157 -11.12 7.62 0.48
CA LEU A 157 -10.94 6.39 1.24
C LEU A 157 -11.00 5.17 0.31
N GLY A 158 -11.99 5.09 -0.57
CA GLY A 158 -12.12 4.01 -1.56
C GLY A 158 -10.91 3.93 -2.49
N GLY A 159 -10.50 5.06 -3.08
CA GLY A 159 -9.33 5.11 -3.96
C GLY A 159 -8.02 4.71 -3.25
N ALA A 160 -7.86 5.06 -1.98
CA ALA A 160 -6.68 4.65 -1.20
C ALA A 160 -6.67 3.14 -0.89
N HIS A 161 -7.84 2.51 -0.75
CA HIS A 161 -7.98 1.09 -0.42
C HIS A 161 -8.03 0.17 -1.64
N GLN A 162 -8.34 0.70 -2.83
CA GLN A 162 -8.32 -0.02 -4.10
C GLN A 162 -6.99 -0.76 -4.38
N PRO A 163 -5.80 -0.13 -4.32
CA PRO A 163 -4.53 -0.84 -4.57
C PRO A 163 -4.17 -1.84 -3.46
N ARG A 164 -4.86 -1.79 -2.32
CA ARG A 164 -4.63 -2.69 -1.17
C ARG A 164 -5.49 -3.95 -1.22
N GLY A 165 -6.35 -4.08 -2.23
CA GLY A 165 -7.23 -5.23 -2.41
C GLY A 165 -8.39 -5.29 -1.42
N ALA A 166 -8.76 -4.16 -0.79
CA ALA A 166 -9.91 -4.13 0.10
C ALA A 166 -11.23 -4.23 -0.69
N THR A 167 -12.24 -4.88 -0.10
CA THR A 167 -13.56 -5.07 -0.70
C THR A 167 -14.66 -4.43 0.15
N PRO A 168 -15.82 -4.12 -0.45
CA PRO A 168 -16.98 -3.63 0.31
C PRO A 168 -17.36 -4.50 1.51
N ILE A 169 -17.32 -5.83 1.37
CA ILE A 169 -17.66 -6.78 2.45
C ILE A 169 -16.75 -6.64 3.68
N MET A 170 -15.46 -6.32 3.49
CA MET A 170 -14.55 -6.07 4.63
C MET A 170 -14.97 -4.85 5.44
N PHE A 171 -15.50 -3.81 4.80
CA PHE A 171 -16.02 -2.62 5.49
C PHE A 171 -17.37 -2.89 6.14
N GLU A 172 -18.23 -3.72 5.54
CA GLU A 172 -19.48 -4.18 6.16
C GLU A 172 -19.22 -4.96 7.45
N GLN A 173 -18.31 -5.94 7.40
CA GLN A 173 -17.91 -6.75 8.55
C GLN A 173 -17.25 -5.91 9.65
N PHE A 174 -16.35 -4.98 9.28
CA PHE A 174 -15.79 -4.02 10.22
C PHE A 174 -16.87 -3.13 10.85
N GLY A 175 -17.87 -2.73 10.08
CA GLY A 175 -19.03 -1.97 10.54
C GLY A 175 -19.86 -2.72 11.58
N ALA A 176 -20.15 -4.00 11.33
CA ALA A 176 -20.90 -4.85 12.25
C ALA A 176 -20.18 -4.98 13.61
N ILE A 177 -18.87 -5.25 13.59
CA ILE A 177 -18.06 -5.34 14.81
C ILE A 177 -17.97 -3.99 15.51
N SER A 178 -17.86 -2.89 14.77
CA SER A 178 -17.85 -1.54 15.36
C SER A 178 -19.18 -1.22 16.05
N GLU A 179 -20.31 -1.64 15.49
CA GLU A 179 -21.64 -1.48 16.11
C GLU A 179 -21.73 -2.24 17.44
N GLU A 180 -21.25 -3.49 17.48
CA GLU A 180 -21.23 -4.31 18.70
C GLU A 180 -20.38 -3.66 19.79
N VAL A 181 -19.16 -3.23 19.46
CA VAL A 181 -18.27 -2.54 20.40
C VAL A 181 -18.88 -1.23 20.89
N LEU A 182 -19.48 -0.43 20.00
CA LEU A 182 -20.16 0.81 20.41
C LEU A 182 -21.33 0.54 21.36
N ALA A 183 -22.09 -0.55 21.13
CA ALA A 183 -23.18 -0.93 22.02
C ALA A 183 -22.69 -1.37 23.40
N GLU A 184 -21.57 -2.10 23.46
CA GLU A 184 -20.94 -2.52 24.73
C GLU A 184 -20.41 -1.33 25.53
N GLU A 185 -19.70 -0.41 24.88
CA GLU A 185 -19.00 0.71 25.53
C GLU A 185 -19.96 1.82 25.98
N LEU A 186 -20.94 2.16 25.14
CA LEU A 186 -21.86 3.27 25.42
C LEU A 186 -23.12 2.81 26.16
N GLY A 187 -23.41 1.52 26.20
CA GLY A 187 -24.56 0.94 26.87
C GLY A 187 -25.87 1.68 26.53
N ILE A 188 -26.53 2.21 27.56
CA ILE A 188 -27.81 2.94 27.40
C ILE A 188 -27.70 4.22 26.56
N ALA A 189 -26.50 4.80 26.40
CA ALA A 189 -26.29 5.98 25.58
C ALA A 189 -26.30 5.66 24.07
N PHE A 190 -26.10 4.39 23.69
CA PHE A 190 -26.27 3.90 22.31
C PHE A 190 -27.68 3.36 22.09
N ASN A 191 -28.66 4.26 22.22
CA ASN A 191 -30.08 3.94 22.07
C ASN A 191 -30.45 3.50 20.63
N ALA A 192 -31.69 3.05 20.44
CA ALA A 192 -32.15 2.51 19.15
C ALA A 192 -31.99 3.51 17.97
N GLU A 193 -32.21 4.80 18.22
CA GLU A 193 -32.05 5.86 17.21
C GLU A 193 -30.58 6.04 16.81
N ALA A 194 -29.67 6.12 17.79
CA ALA A 194 -28.24 6.20 17.54
C ALA A 194 -27.74 4.95 16.80
N ARG A 195 -28.14 3.76 17.24
CA ARG A 195 -27.79 2.49 16.61
C ARG A 195 -28.25 2.44 15.15
N GLN A 196 -29.47 2.89 14.86
CA GLN A 196 -29.97 2.97 13.50
C GLN A 196 -29.21 4.00 12.64
N ALA A 197 -28.88 5.16 13.21
CA ALA A 197 -28.07 6.17 12.53
C ALA A 197 -26.69 5.63 12.14
N TRP A 198 -26.02 4.89 13.03
CA TRP A 198 -24.74 4.23 12.74
C TRP A 198 -24.85 3.17 11.63
N LYS A 199 -25.91 2.36 11.62
CA LYS A 199 -26.20 1.42 10.51
C LYS A 199 -26.38 2.15 9.19
N ASN A 200 -27.11 3.26 9.19
CA ASN A 200 -27.29 4.09 8.00
C ASN A 200 -25.95 4.68 7.53
N GLY A 201 -25.13 5.17 8.46
CA GLY A 201 -23.79 5.69 8.19
C GLY A 201 -22.85 4.64 7.59
N MET A 202 -22.81 3.44 8.14
CA MET A 202 -22.00 2.33 7.61
C MET A 202 -22.45 1.91 6.21
N ARG A 203 -23.76 1.84 5.98
CA ARG A 203 -24.31 1.57 4.64
C ARG A 203 -23.93 2.66 3.64
N ALA A 204 -24.04 3.93 4.01
CA ALA A 204 -23.63 5.06 3.17
C ALA A 204 -22.12 5.02 2.85
N LEU A 205 -21.28 4.67 3.85
CA LEU A 205 -19.85 4.45 3.68
C LEU A 205 -19.58 3.34 2.66
N VAL A 206 -20.17 2.16 2.84
CA VAL A 206 -19.99 0.98 1.97
C VAL A 206 -20.43 1.27 0.54
N VAL A 207 -21.61 1.90 0.36
CA VAL A 207 -22.10 2.30 -0.97
C VAL A 207 -21.14 3.27 -1.65
N GLY A 208 -20.63 4.27 -0.90
CA GLY A 208 -19.75 5.27 -1.47
C GLY A 208 -18.35 4.73 -1.82
N ILE A 209 -17.73 3.90 -0.98
CA ILE A 209 -16.41 3.30 -1.28
C ILE A 209 -16.47 2.29 -2.41
N SER A 210 -17.61 1.59 -2.58
CA SER A 210 -17.79 0.57 -3.62
C SER A 210 -17.61 1.12 -5.04
N LYS A 211 -17.75 2.43 -5.24
CA LYS A 211 -17.45 3.09 -6.52
C LYS A 211 -16.00 2.93 -6.97
N ASN A 212 -15.07 2.74 -6.03
CA ASN A 212 -13.63 2.65 -6.29
C ASN A 212 -13.03 1.26 -6.00
N LEU A 213 -13.78 0.36 -5.35
CA LEU A 213 -13.29 -0.96 -4.93
C LEU A 213 -13.79 -2.04 -5.89
N LYS A 214 -13.00 -3.12 -6.03
CA LYS A 214 -13.46 -4.33 -6.73
C LYS A 214 -14.59 -4.97 -5.93
N LYS A 215 -15.61 -5.50 -6.62
CA LYS A 215 -16.64 -6.28 -5.96
C LYS A 215 -16.03 -7.58 -5.44
N SER A 216 -16.59 -8.11 -4.35
CA SER A 216 -16.19 -9.41 -3.79
C SER A 216 -16.27 -10.55 -4.82
N GLU A 217 -17.23 -10.46 -5.75
CA GLU A 217 -17.46 -11.39 -6.86
C GLU A 217 -16.30 -11.44 -7.88
N ASP A 218 -15.49 -10.38 -7.95
CA ASP A 218 -14.36 -10.25 -8.88
C ASP A 218 -13.01 -10.65 -8.27
N LEU A 219 -13.00 -11.00 -6.98
CA LEU A 219 -11.77 -11.43 -6.29
C LEU A 219 -11.60 -12.95 -6.36
N ALA A 220 -10.41 -13.36 -6.80
CA ALA A 220 -10.02 -14.76 -6.82
C ALA A 220 -9.70 -15.25 -5.40
N ASP A 221 -10.23 -16.40 -4.99
CA ASP A 221 -9.82 -17.04 -3.75
C ASP A 221 -8.30 -17.32 -3.76
N PRO A 222 -7.57 -16.99 -2.69
CA PRO A 222 -6.11 -17.11 -2.68
C PRO A 222 -5.57 -18.51 -2.92
N GLN A 223 -6.33 -19.58 -2.64
CA GLN A 223 -5.89 -20.97 -2.79
C GLN A 223 -6.44 -21.62 -4.06
N THR A 224 -7.72 -21.47 -4.36
CA THR A 224 -8.31 -22.04 -5.59
C THR A 224 -8.01 -21.19 -6.82
N LYS A 225 -7.71 -19.90 -6.64
CA LYS A 225 -7.54 -18.89 -7.69
C LYS A 225 -8.80 -18.60 -8.51
N LEU A 226 -9.96 -19.13 -8.09
CA LEU A 226 -11.25 -18.92 -8.73
C LEU A 226 -11.98 -17.73 -8.14
N THR A 227 -12.63 -16.92 -8.98
CA THR A 227 -13.58 -15.90 -8.50
C THR A 227 -14.98 -16.51 -8.31
N PRO A 228 -15.81 -15.97 -7.40
CA PRO A 228 -17.22 -16.38 -7.28
C PRO A 228 -17.99 -16.28 -8.61
N HIS A 229 -17.73 -15.24 -9.41
CA HIS A 229 -18.33 -15.08 -10.74
C HIS A 229 -17.96 -16.23 -11.68
N GLN A 230 -16.68 -16.63 -11.72
CA GLN A 230 -16.22 -17.75 -12.54
C GLN A 230 -16.87 -19.09 -12.15
N ILE A 231 -17.04 -19.32 -10.83
CA ILE A 231 -17.70 -20.53 -10.32
C ILE A 231 -19.16 -20.54 -10.78
N HIS A 232 -19.86 -19.42 -10.57
CA HIS A 232 -21.27 -19.29 -10.91
C HIS A 232 -21.52 -19.49 -12.42
N ASP A 233 -20.75 -18.83 -13.28
CA ASP A 233 -20.92 -18.94 -14.73
C ASP A 233 -20.69 -20.36 -15.24
N VAL A 234 -19.63 -21.02 -14.76
CA VAL A 234 -19.31 -22.40 -15.16
C VAL A 234 -20.37 -23.38 -14.67
N GLN A 235 -20.84 -23.26 -13.43
CA GLN A 235 -21.91 -24.12 -12.91
C GLN A 235 -23.23 -23.90 -13.66
N ARG A 236 -23.63 -22.63 -13.87
CA ARG A 236 -24.85 -22.25 -14.60
C ARG A 236 -24.84 -22.80 -16.02
N SER A 237 -23.75 -22.57 -16.76
CA SER A 237 -23.62 -22.99 -18.16
C SER A 237 -23.34 -24.49 -18.32
N TRP A 238 -22.74 -25.16 -17.34
CA TRP A 238 -22.62 -26.62 -17.33
C TRP A 238 -23.99 -27.30 -17.20
N GLU A 239 -24.86 -26.78 -16.33
CA GLU A 239 -26.17 -27.39 -16.07
C GLU A 239 -27.05 -27.47 -17.33
N THR A 240 -26.92 -26.50 -18.26
CA THR A 240 -27.68 -26.49 -19.52
C THR A 240 -27.26 -27.59 -20.50
N ILE A 241 -26.01 -28.06 -20.41
CA ILE A 241 -25.43 -29.06 -21.32
C ILE A 241 -25.16 -30.42 -20.66
N ARG A 242 -25.32 -30.50 -19.34
CA ARG A 242 -25.03 -31.68 -18.49
C ARG A 242 -25.72 -32.96 -18.95
N ALA A 243 -26.92 -32.85 -19.53
CA ALA A 243 -27.66 -33.98 -20.08
C ALA A 243 -26.94 -34.64 -21.28
N ASN A 244 -26.21 -33.85 -22.08
CA ASN A 244 -25.50 -34.30 -23.29
C ASN A 244 -24.00 -34.54 -23.06
N ARG A 245 -23.53 -34.48 -21.81
CA ARG A 245 -22.11 -34.54 -21.45
C ARG A 245 -21.38 -35.76 -22.05
N ASN A 246 -22.01 -36.94 -22.08
CA ASN A 246 -21.38 -38.14 -22.63
C ASN A 246 -21.12 -38.02 -24.14
N ALA A 247 -22.07 -37.47 -24.90
CA ALA A 247 -21.89 -37.25 -26.33
C ALA A 247 -20.79 -36.21 -26.59
N MET A 248 -20.76 -35.13 -25.78
CA MET A 248 -19.73 -34.12 -25.82
C MET A 248 -18.33 -34.70 -25.53
N ILE A 249 -18.16 -35.42 -24.42
CA ILE A 249 -16.88 -36.04 -24.05
C ILE A 249 -16.43 -37.08 -25.09
N SER A 250 -17.37 -37.85 -25.66
CA SER A 250 -17.05 -38.77 -26.76
C SER A 250 -16.52 -38.02 -27.99
N SER A 251 -17.13 -36.90 -28.37
CA SER A 251 -16.67 -36.08 -29.49
C SER A 251 -15.26 -35.51 -29.26
N ILE A 252 -14.95 -35.13 -28.01
CA ILE A 252 -13.64 -34.63 -27.60
C ILE A 252 -12.59 -35.73 -27.73
N PHE A 253 -12.86 -36.93 -27.21
CA PHE A 253 -11.92 -38.06 -27.33
C PHE A 253 -11.68 -38.47 -28.78
N ILE A 254 -12.71 -38.51 -29.63
CA ILE A 254 -12.55 -38.81 -31.06
C ILE A 254 -11.64 -37.78 -31.73
N LYS A 255 -11.85 -36.48 -31.48
CA LYS A 255 -10.99 -35.42 -32.01
C LYS A 255 -9.56 -35.53 -31.46
N LEU A 256 -9.40 -35.73 -30.16
CA LEU A 256 -8.10 -35.88 -29.50
C LEU A 256 -7.31 -37.06 -30.07
N PHE A 257 -7.95 -38.20 -30.33
CA PHE A 257 -7.29 -39.37 -30.92
C PHE A 257 -6.96 -39.19 -32.40
N LYS A 258 -7.74 -38.39 -33.15
CA LYS A 258 -7.40 -38.02 -34.53
C LYS A 258 -6.22 -37.06 -34.59
N GLU A 259 -6.20 -36.05 -33.71
CA GLU A 259 -5.14 -35.03 -33.65
C GLU A 259 -3.84 -35.60 -33.06
N THR A 260 -3.95 -36.44 -32.02
CA THR A 260 -2.80 -37.04 -31.32
C THR A 260 -3.01 -38.55 -31.12
N PRO A 261 -2.81 -39.39 -32.15
CA PRO A 261 -3.08 -40.84 -32.10
C PRO A 261 -2.35 -41.60 -30.98
N ARG A 262 -1.21 -41.08 -30.51
CA ARG A 262 -0.46 -41.69 -29.40
C ARG A 262 -1.25 -41.67 -28.08
N THR A 263 -2.17 -40.72 -27.89
CA THR A 263 -2.96 -40.60 -26.66
C THR A 263 -3.91 -41.79 -26.46
N GLN A 264 -4.42 -42.39 -27.53
CA GLN A 264 -5.27 -43.59 -27.47
C GLN A 264 -4.53 -44.79 -26.85
N LYS A 265 -3.19 -44.84 -26.98
CA LYS A 265 -2.36 -45.94 -26.44
C LYS A 265 -2.37 -46.02 -24.91
N HIS A 266 -2.75 -44.95 -24.20
CA HIS A 266 -2.93 -44.99 -22.74
C HIS A 266 -4.15 -45.81 -22.31
N PHE A 267 -5.03 -46.19 -23.25
CA PHE A 267 -6.26 -46.92 -22.98
C PHE A 267 -6.20 -48.35 -23.52
N ALA A 268 -5.49 -49.23 -22.81
CA ALA A 268 -5.20 -50.60 -23.25
C ALA A 268 -6.42 -51.41 -23.74
N LYS A 269 -7.62 -51.16 -23.19
CA LYS A 269 -8.86 -51.88 -23.55
C LYS A 269 -9.38 -51.56 -24.95
N PHE A 270 -9.00 -50.42 -25.53
CA PHE A 270 -9.42 -50.00 -26.85
C PHE A 270 -8.28 -49.32 -27.64
N SER A 271 -7.03 -49.61 -27.29
CA SER A 271 -5.85 -48.99 -27.90
C SER A 271 -5.64 -49.38 -29.37
N THR A 272 -6.26 -50.47 -29.82
CA THR A 272 -6.19 -50.99 -31.20
C THR A 272 -7.47 -50.81 -32.01
N VAL A 273 -8.53 -50.27 -31.39
CA VAL A 273 -9.81 -50.04 -32.08
C VAL A 273 -9.65 -48.82 -32.99
N ALA A 274 -10.08 -48.91 -34.24
CA ALA A 274 -10.07 -47.78 -35.16
C ALA A 274 -10.87 -46.60 -34.58
N VAL A 275 -10.35 -45.38 -34.66
CA VAL A 275 -10.97 -44.19 -34.03
C VAL A 275 -12.43 -44.00 -34.46
N ASP A 276 -12.73 -44.24 -35.74
CA ASP A 276 -14.09 -44.10 -36.29
C ASP A 276 -15.06 -45.21 -35.83
N ALA A 277 -14.55 -46.30 -35.26
CA ALA A 277 -15.35 -47.40 -34.70
C ALA A 277 -15.49 -47.35 -33.17
N LEU A 278 -14.87 -46.37 -32.48
CA LEU A 278 -14.85 -46.30 -31.02
C LEU A 278 -16.22 -46.13 -30.38
N SER A 279 -17.14 -45.41 -31.02
CA SER A 279 -18.49 -45.18 -30.51
C SER A 279 -19.28 -46.48 -30.29
N GLY A 280 -18.96 -47.55 -31.04
CA GLY A 280 -19.53 -48.88 -30.88
C GLY A 280 -18.85 -49.75 -29.81
N ASN A 281 -17.76 -49.29 -29.19
CA ASN A 281 -16.99 -50.06 -28.20
C ASN A 281 -17.49 -49.81 -26.77
N ALA A 282 -17.84 -50.89 -26.05
CA ALA A 282 -18.40 -50.80 -24.70
C ALA A 282 -17.40 -50.28 -23.65
N ASP A 283 -16.11 -50.62 -23.75
CA ASP A 283 -15.09 -50.13 -22.82
C ASP A 283 -14.76 -48.65 -23.04
N TYR A 284 -14.79 -48.19 -24.29
CA TYR A 284 -14.70 -46.78 -24.63
C TYR A 284 -15.87 -45.98 -24.05
N ASN A 285 -17.11 -46.44 -24.23
CA ASN A 285 -18.29 -45.75 -23.69
C ASN A 285 -18.29 -45.69 -22.15
N LYS A 286 -17.77 -46.72 -21.47
CA LYS A 286 -17.53 -46.68 -20.02
C LYS A 286 -16.50 -45.61 -19.65
N GLN A 287 -15.40 -45.48 -20.41
CA GLN A 287 -14.38 -44.46 -20.16
C GLN A 287 -14.92 -43.04 -20.38
N VAL A 288 -15.74 -42.84 -21.43
CA VAL A 288 -16.43 -41.56 -21.68
C VAL A 288 -17.31 -41.17 -20.50
N ALA A 289 -18.14 -42.09 -20.01
CA ALA A 289 -19.01 -41.85 -18.85
C ALA A 289 -18.18 -41.49 -17.59
N LEU A 290 -17.10 -42.23 -17.32
CA LEU A 290 -16.22 -41.96 -16.19
C LEU A 290 -15.62 -40.54 -16.20
N VAL A 291 -15.20 -40.06 -17.38
CA VAL A 291 -14.63 -38.72 -17.52
C VAL A 291 -15.71 -37.65 -17.41
N ALA A 292 -16.88 -37.89 -18.00
CA ALA A 292 -18.01 -36.99 -17.89
C ALA A 292 -18.50 -36.82 -16.44
N ASP A 293 -18.64 -37.92 -15.70
CA ASP A 293 -19.05 -37.89 -14.29
C ASP A 293 -17.97 -37.26 -13.39
N ARG A 294 -16.69 -37.40 -13.75
CA ARG A 294 -15.59 -36.75 -13.02
C ARG A 294 -15.63 -35.23 -13.21
N LEU A 295 -15.81 -34.75 -14.45
CA LEU A 295 -15.98 -33.32 -14.74
C LEU A 295 -17.18 -32.75 -13.99
N ASP A 296 -18.30 -33.48 -14.01
CA ASP A 296 -19.51 -33.13 -13.28
C ASP A 296 -19.25 -32.97 -11.78
N THR A 297 -18.59 -33.96 -11.17
CA THR A 297 -18.21 -33.93 -9.75
C THR A 297 -17.34 -32.72 -9.40
N ILE A 298 -16.38 -32.38 -10.25
CA ILE A 298 -15.47 -31.25 -10.03
C ILE A 298 -16.24 -29.92 -10.11
N ILE A 299 -17.07 -29.76 -11.13
CA ILE A 299 -17.85 -28.53 -11.37
C ILE A 299 -18.87 -28.32 -10.25
N SER A 300 -19.57 -29.38 -9.84
CA SER A 300 -20.53 -29.31 -8.73
C SER A 300 -19.89 -28.99 -7.39
N ALA A 301 -18.59 -29.25 -7.21
CA ALA A 301 -17.86 -28.99 -5.97
C ALA A 301 -17.08 -27.65 -5.97
N MET A 302 -17.23 -26.81 -7.00
CA MET A 302 -16.43 -25.58 -7.13
C MET A 302 -16.69 -24.52 -6.06
N ASP A 303 -17.86 -24.54 -5.43
CA ASP A 303 -18.27 -23.70 -4.30
C ASP A 303 -17.72 -24.22 -2.95
N ASP A 304 -17.47 -25.52 -2.83
CA ASP A 304 -16.76 -26.12 -1.69
C ASP A 304 -15.26 -26.22 -1.97
N LYS A 305 -14.53 -25.24 -1.44
CA LYS A 305 -13.07 -25.14 -1.53
C LYS A 305 -12.32 -26.42 -1.15
N LEU A 306 -12.72 -27.11 -0.08
CA LEU A 306 -12.01 -28.31 0.38
C LEU A 306 -12.27 -29.49 -0.57
N GLN A 307 -13.50 -29.64 -1.03
CA GLN A 307 -13.86 -30.68 -1.99
C GLN A 307 -13.22 -30.43 -3.36
N LEU A 308 -13.20 -29.19 -3.85
CA LEU A 308 -12.54 -28.82 -5.10
C LEU A 308 -11.04 -29.16 -5.07
N LEU A 309 -10.33 -28.72 -4.02
CA LEU A 309 -8.90 -29.02 -3.86
C LEU A 309 -8.64 -30.51 -3.70
N GLY A 310 -9.51 -31.22 -2.98
CA GLY A 310 -9.49 -32.68 -2.87
C GLY A 310 -9.62 -33.38 -4.24
N ASN A 311 -10.56 -32.94 -5.07
CA ASN A 311 -10.79 -33.47 -6.40
C ASN A 311 -9.62 -33.19 -7.36
N ILE A 312 -9.02 -31.99 -7.32
CA ILE A 312 -7.82 -31.66 -8.10
C ILE A 312 -6.63 -32.53 -7.68
N ASN A 313 -6.43 -32.73 -6.37
CA ASN A 313 -5.37 -33.60 -5.87
C ASN A 313 -5.59 -35.07 -6.24
N TYR A 314 -6.82 -35.56 -6.20
CA TYR A 314 -7.17 -36.89 -6.68
C TYR A 314 -6.85 -37.07 -8.17
N MET A 315 -7.20 -36.08 -9.00
CA MET A 315 -6.89 -36.10 -10.43
C MET A 315 -5.38 -36.08 -10.67
N ARG A 316 -4.63 -35.25 -9.93
CA ARG A 316 -3.16 -35.24 -9.96
C ARG A 316 -2.60 -36.62 -9.63
N TYR A 317 -2.99 -37.20 -8.51
CA TYR A 317 -2.47 -38.49 -8.03
C TYR A 317 -2.76 -39.63 -9.01
N THR A 318 -3.97 -39.68 -9.57
CA THR A 318 -4.39 -40.76 -10.47
C THR A 318 -3.79 -40.67 -11.88
N HIS A 319 -3.16 -39.56 -12.25
CA HIS A 319 -2.56 -39.33 -13.56
C HIS A 319 -1.02 -39.20 -13.53
N GLN A 320 -0.43 -39.31 -12.33
CA GLN A 320 1.01 -39.48 -12.11
C GLN A 320 1.49 -40.90 -12.53
N PRO A 321 2.81 -41.18 -12.51
CA PRO A 321 3.32 -42.52 -12.78
C PRO A 321 2.59 -43.60 -11.96
N PRO A 322 2.20 -44.73 -12.58
CA PRO A 322 2.70 -45.23 -13.87
C PRO A 322 1.93 -44.74 -15.12
N ARG A 323 0.83 -43.98 -15.00
CA ARG A 323 0.07 -43.50 -16.17
C ARG A 323 0.81 -42.39 -16.92
N ALA A 324 1.45 -41.49 -16.17
CA ALA A 324 2.34 -40.44 -16.65
C ALA A 324 1.74 -39.62 -17.82
N ILE A 325 0.53 -39.11 -17.64
CA ILE A 325 -0.11 -38.27 -18.66
C ILE A 325 0.55 -36.90 -18.68
N HIS A 326 1.05 -36.48 -19.85
CA HIS A 326 1.71 -35.19 -20.00
C HIS A 326 0.73 -34.02 -19.87
N ARG A 327 1.24 -32.90 -19.36
CA ARG A 327 0.49 -31.63 -19.24
C ARG A 327 -0.20 -31.24 -20.55
N GLN A 328 0.50 -31.37 -21.68
CA GLN A 328 -0.03 -31.06 -23.00
C GLN A 328 -1.35 -31.81 -23.30
N THR A 329 -1.48 -33.07 -22.87
CA THR A 329 -2.71 -33.84 -23.10
C THR A 329 -3.91 -33.26 -22.34
N PHE A 330 -3.69 -32.66 -21.17
CA PHE A 330 -4.75 -31.93 -20.45
C PHE A 330 -5.08 -30.59 -21.09
N GLU A 331 -4.09 -29.89 -21.63
CA GLU A 331 -4.27 -28.63 -22.38
C GLU A 331 -5.04 -28.87 -23.69
N ASP A 332 -4.71 -29.94 -24.42
CA ASP A 332 -5.41 -30.34 -25.64
C ASP A 332 -6.87 -30.71 -25.35
N PHE A 333 -7.11 -31.45 -24.25
CA PHE A 333 -8.46 -31.77 -23.80
C PHE A 333 -9.24 -30.52 -23.40
N ALA A 334 -8.62 -29.59 -22.66
CA ALA A 334 -9.25 -28.33 -22.25
C ALA A 334 -9.63 -27.46 -23.45
N ARG A 335 -8.76 -27.36 -24.47
CA ARG A 335 -9.05 -26.66 -25.72
C ARG A 335 -10.24 -27.29 -26.45
N LEU A 336 -10.24 -28.62 -26.61
CA LEU A 336 -11.34 -29.33 -27.28
C LEU A 336 -12.66 -29.24 -26.49
N LEU A 337 -12.59 -29.13 -25.16
CA LEU A 337 -13.75 -28.85 -24.33
C LEU A 337 -14.30 -27.44 -24.60
N ILE A 338 -13.45 -26.41 -24.69
CA ILE A 338 -13.87 -25.06 -25.08
C ILE A 338 -14.55 -25.05 -26.47
N ASP A 339 -13.98 -25.77 -27.45
CA ASP A 339 -14.58 -25.89 -28.78
C ASP A 339 -15.99 -26.53 -28.72
N ALA A 340 -16.15 -27.56 -27.89
CA ALA A 340 -17.42 -28.26 -27.71
C ALA A 340 -18.47 -27.43 -26.94
N LEU A 341 -18.03 -26.68 -25.93
CA LEU A 341 -18.88 -25.72 -25.20
C LEU A 341 -19.38 -24.61 -26.13
N THR A 342 -18.51 -24.09 -27.00
CA THR A 342 -18.85 -23.08 -28.01
C THR A 342 -19.91 -23.63 -28.98
N ALA A 343 -19.72 -24.85 -29.47
CA ALA A 343 -20.69 -25.50 -30.36
C ALA A 343 -22.03 -25.81 -29.69
N SER A 344 -22.05 -25.90 -28.35
CA SER A 344 -23.26 -26.14 -27.55
C SER A 344 -24.00 -24.86 -27.15
N GLY A 345 -23.51 -23.69 -27.57
CA GLY A 345 -24.21 -22.40 -27.35
C GLY A 345 -23.90 -21.70 -26.03
N VAL A 346 -22.79 -22.04 -25.36
CA VAL A 346 -22.31 -21.27 -24.19
C VAL A 346 -21.94 -19.85 -24.60
N SER A 347 -22.37 -18.85 -23.82
CA SER A 347 -22.18 -17.43 -24.13
C SER A 347 -20.70 -17.02 -24.14
N SER A 348 -20.34 -15.93 -24.81
CA SER A 348 -18.98 -15.37 -24.79
C SER A 348 -18.52 -15.03 -23.37
N ASP A 349 -19.45 -14.55 -22.56
CA ASP A 349 -19.17 -14.06 -21.21
C ASP A 349 -18.90 -15.24 -20.27
N ASP A 350 -19.71 -16.30 -20.33
CA ASP A 350 -19.45 -17.54 -19.60
C ASP A 350 -18.17 -18.23 -20.12
N MET A 351 -17.85 -18.09 -21.41
CA MET A 351 -16.68 -18.75 -22.04
C MET A 351 -15.35 -18.24 -21.46
N ASP A 352 -15.26 -16.97 -21.10
CA ASP A 352 -14.05 -16.43 -20.47
C ASP A 352 -13.88 -16.97 -19.04
N SER A 353 -14.98 -17.19 -18.32
CA SER A 353 -14.99 -17.91 -17.04
C SER A 353 -14.52 -19.36 -17.20
N TRP A 354 -15.00 -20.08 -18.24
CA TRP A 354 -14.54 -21.44 -18.56
C TRP A 354 -13.05 -21.54 -18.83
N LYS A 355 -12.48 -20.63 -19.64
CA LYS A 355 -11.04 -20.60 -19.94
C LYS A 355 -10.23 -20.40 -18.66
N GLY A 356 -10.66 -19.49 -17.78
CA GLY A 356 -10.02 -19.24 -16.49
C GLY A 356 -10.01 -20.48 -15.60
N VAL A 357 -11.17 -21.11 -15.43
CA VAL A 357 -11.36 -22.32 -14.62
C VAL A 357 -10.52 -23.48 -15.14
N LEU A 358 -10.53 -23.73 -16.45
CA LEU A 358 -9.75 -24.82 -17.06
C LEU A 358 -8.25 -24.59 -16.94
N THR A 359 -7.78 -23.35 -17.05
CA THR A 359 -6.36 -23.00 -16.83
C THR A 359 -5.93 -23.36 -15.40
N ILE A 360 -6.75 -23.00 -14.40
CA ILE A 360 -6.49 -23.30 -12.99
C ILE A 360 -6.50 -24.82 -12.76
N PHE A 361 -7.46 -25.52 -13.35
CA PHE A 361 -7.59 -26.97 -13.24
C PHE A 361 -6.40 -27.72 -13.85
N VAL A 362 -5.98 -27.35 -15.06
CA VAL A 362 -4.79 -27.91 -15.73
C VAL A 362 -3.53 -27.65 -14.91
N ASN A 363 -3.34 -26.41 -14.42
CA ASN A 363 -2.23 -26.08 -13.53
C ASN A 363 -2.27 -26.93 -12.25
N GLY A 364 -3.45 -27.11 -11.66
CA GLY A 364 -3.67 -27.93 -10.48
C GLY A 364 -3.29 -29.39 -10.70
N ILE A 365 -3.69 -30.01 -11.80
CA ILE A 365 -3.37 -31.42 -12.09
C ILE A 365 -1.89 -31.61 -12.40
N THR A 366 -1.25 -30.64 -13.06
CA THR A 366 0.07 -30.83 -13.67
C THR A 366 1.24 -30.25 -12.86
N CYS A 367 0.97 -29.55 -11.76
CA CYS A 367 2.00 -28.97 -10.92
C CYS A 367 2.90 -30.06 -10.30
N CYS A 368 4.19 -30.05 -10.64
CA CYS A 368 5.23 -30.82 -9.95
C CYS A 368 5.57 -30.15 -8.61
N LEU A 369 5.80 -30.94 -7.56
CA LEU A 369 6.37 -30.46 -6.30
C LEU A 369 7.76 -29.86 -6.55
N TYR A 370 7.82 -28.54 -6.67
CA TYR A 370 8.91 -27.73 -6.10
C TYR A 370 8.30 -26.94 -4.94
N PHE A 371 7.92 -27.65 -3.89
CA PHE A 371 7.94 -27.09 -2.55
C PHE A 371 9.10 -27.76 -1.83
N GLN A 372 10.00 -26.90 -1.34
CA GLN A 372 11.19 -27.27 -0.60
C GLN A 372 10.87 -28.27 0.51
N SER A 373 11.82 -29.20 0.66
CA SER A 373 12.21 -29.81 1.92
C SER A 373 11.93 -28.91 3.13
N ASN A 374 10.95 -29.29 3.94
CA ASN A 374 11.09 -29.33 5.39
C ASN A 374 9.92 -30.10 6.00
N SER A 375 9.95 -31.41 5.80
CA SER A 375 9.29 -32.37 6.69
C SER A 375 9.80 -33.76 6.40
N SER A 376 11.03 -34.04 6.83
CA SER A 376 11.43 -35.41 7.16
C SER A 376 10.73 -35.82 8.47
N LEU A 377 9.41 -35.93 8.44
CA LEU A 377 8.67 -36.70 9.44
C LEU A 377 8.62 -38.14 8.92
N LYS A 378 9.66 -38.89 9.28
CA LYS A 378 9.54 -40.35 9.33
C LYS A 378 8.45 -40.65 10.37
N MET A 379 7.29 -41.06 9.88
CA MET A 379 6.35 -41.84 10.68
C MET A 379 7.05 -43.14 11.09
N ALA A 380 7.30 -43.28 12.39
CA ALA A 380 7.50 -44.57 13.04
C ALA A 380 6.70 -44.59 14.34
N SER A 381 5.64 -45.40 14.30
CA SER A 381 5.13 -46.25 15.38
C SER A 381 4.75 -45.62 16.72
N LEU A 382 3.43 -45.56 16.90
CA LEU A 382 2.70 -45.63 18.17
C LEU A 382 3.05 -46.91 18.96
N LYS A 383 3.79 -46.81 20.09
CA LYS A 383 3.69 -47.71 21.27
C LYS A 383 4.23 -47.03 22.55
N ILE A 384 3.30 -46.76 23.47
CA ILE A 384 3.34 -46.98 24.93
C ILE A 384 4.73 -47.20 25.57
N PHE A 385 5.16 -46.29 26.44
CA PHE A 385 5.74 -46.68 27.73
C PHE A 385 5.38 -45.66 28.83
N LEU A 386 4.94 -46.24 29.94
CA LEU A 386 4.40 -45.67 31.15
C LEU A 386 5.51 -45.58 32.20
N LEU A 387 5.45 -44.54 33.03
CA LEU A 387 5.90 -44.46 34.44
C LEU A 387 7.38 -44.73 34.80
N LEU A 388 7.97 -43.75 35.51
CA LEU A 388 8.35 -43.79 36.94
C LEU A 388 8.80 -42.36 37.29
N SER A 389 7.92 -41.53 37.86
CA SER A 389 7.75 -41.28 39.32
C SER A 389 8.97 -40.58 39.94
N VAL A 390 8.79 -39.47 40.68
CA VAL A 390 8.57 -39.41 42.15
C VAL A 390 8.78 -37.92 42.51
N ILE A 391 8.02 -37.13 43.30
CA ILE A 391 6.94 -37.27 44.32
C ILE A 391 6.28 -35.86 44.39
N ALA A 392 4.97 -35.58 44.36
CA ALA A 392 3.74 -36.08 45.05
C ALA A 392 3.34 -35.19 46.27
N PHE A 393 2.16 -34.53 46.23
CA PHE A 393 0.89 -34.81 46.96
C PHE A 393 0.80 -33.98 48.29
N VAL A 394 -0.29 -33.32 48.79
CA VAL A 394 -1.73 -33.66 48.95
C VAL A 394 -2.61 -32.45 49.40
N SER A 395 -3.87 -32.46 48.96
CA SER A 395 -5.18 -31.98 49.51
C SER A 395 -5.51 -30.56 50.00
N ALA A 396 -6.75 -30.23 49.64
CA ALA A 396 -7.62 -29.17 50.12
C ALA A 396 -8.05 -29.28 51.60
N CYS A 397 -8.21 -28.12 52.26
CA CYS A 397 -9.15 -27.82 53.34
C CYS A 397 -9.41 -26.28 53.37
N LYS A 398 -10.63 -25.85 53.74
CA LYS A 398 -11.09 -24.44 53.85
C LYS A 398 -10.50 -23.72 55.10
N PRO A 399 -11.02 -22.51 55.46
CA PRO A 399 -10.46 -21.18 55.22
C PRO A 399 -9.69 -20.63 56.44
N GLY A 400 -8.66 -19.82 56.22
CA GLY A 400 -7.86 -19.26 57.32
C GLY A 400 -7.28 -17.90 56.98
N THR A 401 -7.80 -16.88 57.66
CA THR A 401 -7.30 -15.51 57.70
C THR A 401 -5.92 -15.49 58.37
N THR A 402 -4.88 -14.99 57.70
CA THR A 402 -3.69 -14.49 58.39
C THR A 402 -3.07 -13.34 57.61
N THR A 403 -3.33 -12.15 58.12
CA THR A 403 -2.71 -10.88 57.74
C THR A 403 -1.23 -10.92 58.15
N THR A 404 -0.32 -10.75 57.19
CA THR A 404 1.08 -10.41 57.49
C THR A 404 1.34 -9.01 56.94
N SER A 405 1.33 -8.03 57.85
CA SER A 405 1.75 -6.66 57.60
C SER A 405 3.27 -6.61 57.57
N VAL A 406 3.85 -6.20 56.44
CA VAL A 406 5.25 -5.76 56.38
C VAL A 406 5.23 -4.30 55.94
N THR A 407 5.37 -3.41 56.92
CA THR A 407 5.68 -2.00 56.74
C THR A 407 7.13 -1.90 56.29
N THR A 408 7.42 -1.26 55.16
CA THR A 408 8.78 -0.82 54.84
C THR A 408 8.75 0.60 54.31
N THR A 409 9.56 1.40 54.95
CA THR A 409 9.57 2.86 55.02
C THR A 409 9.98 3.49 53.69
N VAL A 410 9.29 4.57 53.36
CA VAL A 410 9.56 5.44 52.22
C VAL A 410 11.00 5.95 52.26
N THR A 411 11.77 5.62 51.23
CA THR A 411 12.84 6.47 50.72
C THR A 411 12.46 6.80 49.28
N THR A 412 11.95 8.00 49.06
CA THR A 412 11.74 8.55 47.71
C THR A 412 13.09 8.77 47.08
N VAL A 413 13.57 7.79 46.32
CA VAL A 413 14.56 8.03 45.27
C VAL A 413 13.77 8.29 44.01
N SER A 414 13.75 9.56 43.60
CA SER A 414 13.29 9.97 42.28
C SER A 414 14.09 9.18 41.25
N ALA A 415 13.45 8.22 40.58
CA ALA A 415 13.98 7.63 39.36
C ALA A 415 13.79 8.66 38.25
N ASP A 416 14.81 9.51 38.10
CA ASP A 416 15.11 10.24 36.89
C ASP A 416 15.45 9.21 35.79
N ASP A 417 14.45 8.79 35.00
CA ASP A 417 14.67 8.09 33.72
C ASP A 417 14.91 9.12 32.60
N GLY A 418 15.96 9.93 32.82
CA GLY A 418 16.57 10.77 31.81
C GLY A 418 17.42 9.93 30.84
N GLN A 419 16.98 9.94 29.56
CA GLN A 419 17.64 9.44 28.33
C GLN A 419 17.51 7.93 28.06
N GLU A 420 17.15 7.41 26.87
CA GLU A 420 17.44 7.87 25.51
C GLU A 420 16.24 7.69 24.55
N GLY A 421 15.69 8.81 24.09
CA GLY A 421 14.82 8.91 22.91
C GLY A 421 15.05 10.29 22.30
N ILE A 422 14.81 10.47 21.01
CA ILE A 422 15.07 11.74 20.29
C ILE A 422 14.30 12.93 20.94
N LEU A 423 13.25 12.65 21.72
CA LEU A 423 12.49 13.63 22.51
C LEU A 423 12.35 13.17 23.97
N SER A 424 12.50 14.10 24.92
CA SER A 424 12.26 13.84 26.35
C SER A 424 10.78 13.54 26.64
N SER A 425 10.48 12.85 27.75
CA SER A 425 9.09 12.63 28.22
C SER A 425 8.33 13.95 28.42
N HIS A 426 9.04 14.98 28.89
CA HIS A 426 8.52 16.32 29.08
C HIS A 426 8.14 16.99 27.77
N GLU A 427 9.04 17.03 26.78
CA GLU A 427 8.74 17.60 25.45
C GLU A 427 7.56 16.89 24.78
N ARG A 428 7.49 15.56 24.89
CA ARG A 428 6.36 14.77 24.37
C ARG A 428 5.03 15.13 25.05
N SER A 429 5.06 15.46 26.34
CA SER A 429 3.88 15.95 27.06
C SER A 429 3.46 17.34 26.60
N VAL A 430 4.41 18.27 26.46
CA VAL A 430 4.18 19.65 26.00
C VAL A 430 3.57 19.66 24.59
N ILE A 431 4.14 18.90 23.65
CA ILE A 431 3.63 18.79 22.27
C ILE A 431 2.18 18.27 22.28
N ARG A 432 1.89 17.18 22.99
CA ARG A 432 0.52 16.63 23.06
C ARG A 432 -0.48 17.63 23.63
N LYS A 433 -0.16 18.25 24.76
CA LYS A 433 -1.05 19.22 25.43
C LYS A 433 -1.37 20.42 24.53
N THR A 434 -0.36 21.01 23.90
CA THR A 434 -0.53 22.17 23.03
C THR A 434 -1.22 21.81 21.72
N TRP A 435 -0.96 20.61 21.17
CA TRP A 435 -1.70 20.07 20.04
C TRP A 435 -3.18 19.86 20.34
N ASP A 436 -3.51 19.30 21.50
CA ASP A 436 -4.90 19.05 21.93
C ASP A 436 -5.69 20.35 22.11
N GLN A 437 -5.01 21.46 22.39
CA GLN A 437 -5.62 22.78 22.41
C GLN A 437 -5.80 23.34 21.00
N ALA A 438 -4.77 23.30 20.15
CA ALA A 438 -4.82 23.86 18.80
C ALA A 438 -5.85 23.15 17.91
N LYS A 439 -5.88 21.81 17.93
CA LYS A 439 -6.74 21.02 17.03
C LYS A 439 -8.25 21.15 17.31
N LYS A 440 -8.64 21.82 18.41
CA LYS A 440 -10.05 22.13 18.70
C LYS A 440 -10.58 23.21 17.77
N ASP A 441 -9.71 24.05 17.24
CA ASP A 441 -10.07 24.98 16.19
C ASP A 441 -10.13 24.24 14.84
N GLY A 442 -11.31 24.31 14.21
CA GLY A 442 -11.61 23.65 12.95
C GLY A 442 -10.91 24.27 11.74
N ASP A 443 -10.34 25.47 11.90
CA ASP A 443 -9.70 26.26 10.85
C ASP A 443 -8.18 26.02 10.77
N VAL A 444 -7.54 25.52 11.84
CA VAL A 444 -6.10 25.16 11.83
C VAL A 444 -5.76 24.26 10.63
N PRO A 445 -6.50 23.17 10.32
CA PRO A 445 -6.10 22.25 9.27
C PRO A 445 -6.12 22.87 7.86
N PRO A 446 -7.22 23.52 7.42
CA PRO A 446 -7.22 24.25 6.16
C PRO A 446 -6.14 25.34 6.08
N GLN A 447 -5.91 26.07 7.18
CA GLN A 447 -4.91 27.14 7.23
C GLN A 447 -3.47 26.64 7.05
N VAL A 448 -3.09 25.54 7.72
CA VAL A 448 -1.75 24.94 7.56
C VAL A 448 -1.51 24.55 6.10
N LEU A 449 -2.44 23.80 5.49
CA LEU A 449 -2.28 23.37 4.09
C LEU A 449 -2.29 24.57 3.13
N PHE A 450 -3.13 25.57 3.38
CA PHE A 450 -3.27 26.75 2.52
C PHE A 450 -1.98 27.56 2.53
N ARG A 451 -1.41 27.85 3.70
CA ARG A 451 -0.14 28.57 3.82
C ARG A 451 1.02 27.77 3.24
N PHE A 452 1.04 26.45 3.42
CA PHE A 452 2.07 25.59 2.84
C PHE A 452 2.12 25.66 1.31
N VAL A 453 0.97 25.52 0.63
CA VAL A 453 0.91 25.61 -0.83
C VAL A 453 0.98 27.06 -1.35
N THR A 454 0.82 28.06 -0.48
CA THR A 454 1.07 29.48 -0.79
C THR A 454 2.54 29.83 -0.74
N ALA A 455 3.25 29.34 0.28
CA ALA A 455 4.70 29.48 0.39
C ALA A 455 5.45 28.65 -0.68
N HIS A 456 4.87 27.51 -1.08
CA HIS A 456 5.45 26.58 -2.06
C HIS A 456 4.44 26.18 -3.15
N PRO A 457 4.16 27.06 -4.13
CA PRO A 457 3.18 26.80 -5.20
C PRO A 457 3.48 25.55 -6.03
N GLU A 458 4.75 25.16 -6.14
CA GLU A 458 5.19 23.94 -6.80
C GLU A 458 4.64 22.67 -6.12
N TYR A 459 4.39 22.70 -4.81
CA TYR A 459 3.85 21.55 -4.08
C TYR A 459 2.36 21.37 -4.29
N GLN A 460 1.61 22.43 -4.65
CA GLN A 460 0.20 22.28 -5.03
C GLN A 460 0.05 21.31 -6.21
N LYS A 461 1.01 21.31 -7.15
CA LYS A 461 0.99 20.42 -8.32
C LYS A 461 1.11 18.94 -7.97
N MET A 462 1.58 18.61 -6.76
CA MET A 462 1.66 17.23 -6.26
C MET A 462 0.30 16.68 -5.82
N PHE A 463 -0.69 17.54 -5.59
CA PHE A 463 -2.04 17.15 -5.18
C PHE A 463 -3.00 17.16 -6.37
N SER A 464 -3.00 16.07 -7.15
CA SER A 464 -3.73 15.97 -8.43
C SER A 464 -5.20 16.41 -8.40
N LYS A 465 -5.91 16.21 -7.28
CA LYS A 465 -7.33 16.59 -7.11
C LYS A 465 -7.58 18.10 -7.05
N PHE A 466 -6.57 18.91 -6.78
CA PHE A 466 -6.67 20.37 -6.74
C PHE A 466 -5.44 21.09 -7.33
N ALA A 467 -4.63 20.38 -8.13
CA ALA A 467 -3.39 20.91 -8.72
C ALA A 467 -3.61 22.12 -9.64
N SER A 468 -4.80 22.24 -10.24
CA SER A 468 -5.20 23.33 -11.14
C SER A 468 -6.13 24.36 -10.50
N VAL A 469 -6.51 24.18 -9.24
CA VAL A 469 -7.44 25.10 -8.56
C VAL A 469 -6.70 26.42 -8.25
N PRO A 470 -7.26 27.58 -8.61
CA PRO A 470 -6.68 28.88 -8.25
C PRO A 470 -6.54 29.04 -6.74
N GLN A 471 -5.46 29.69 -6.29
CA GLN A 471 -5.13 29.82 -4.87
C GLN A 471 -6.27 30.43 -4.04
N ASN A 472 -6.92 31.48 -4.57
CA ASN A 472 -8.04 32.18 -3.94
C ASN A 472 -9.32 31.33 -3.80
N GLU A 473 -9.40 30.18 -4.49
CA GLU A 473 -10.55 29.27 -4.45
C GLU A 473 -10.30 28.05 -3.55
N LEU A 474 -9.07 27.83 -3.07
CA LEU A 474 -8.68 26.62 -2.33
C LEU A 474 -9.48 26.42 -1.04
N LEU A 475 -9.68 27.46 -0.24
CA LEU A 475 -10.40 27.37 1.04
C LEU A 475 -11.88 27.00 0.87
N GLY A 476 -12.46 27.22 -0.32
CA GLY A 476 -13.82 26.79 -0.65
C GLY A 476 -13.89 25.45 -1.39
N ASN A 477 -12.75 24.82 -1.70
CA ASN A 477 -12.72 23.61 -2.50
C ASN A 477 -12.83 22.34 -1.63
N GLY A 478 -13.85 21.52 -1.85
CA GLY A 478 -14.08 20.30 -1.06
C GLY A 478 -12.95 19.27 -1.10
N ASN A 479 -12.20 19.14 -2.21
CA ASN A 479 -11.05 18.23 -2.30
C ASN A 479 -9.84 18.75 -1.50
N PHE A 480 -9.61 20.07 -1.52
CA PHE A 480 -8.58 20.71 -0.73
C PHE A 480 -8.86 20.55 0.77
N LEU A 481 -10.09 20.87 1.20
CA LEU A 481 -10.52 20.70 2.60
C LEU A 481 -10.40 19.24 3.04
N ALA A 482 -10.84 18.29 2.20
CA ALA A 482 -10.70 16.87 2.50
C ALA A 482 -9.23 16.45 2.70
N GLN A 483 -8.33 16.97 1.89
CA GLN A 483 -6.90 16.71 2.02
C GLN A 483 -6.31 17.35 3.28
N ALA A 484 -6.72 18.57 3.64
CA ALA A 484 -6.29 19.26 4.85
C ALA A 484 -6.63 18.46 6.12
N TYR A 485 -7.87 17.99 6.24
CA TYR A 485 -8.29 17.14 7.37
C TYR A 485 -7.60 15.76 7.37
N THR A 486 -7.26 15.22 6.20
CA THR A 486 -6.49 13.97 6.10
C THR A 486 -5.06 14.15 6.65
N ILE A 487 -4.41 15.27 6.31
CA ILE A 487 -3.07 15.61 6.82
C ILE A 487 -3.11 15.80 8.34
N LEU A 488 -4.13 16.49 8.85
CA LEU A 488 -4.34 16.66 10.29
C LEU A 488 -4.45 15.33 11.03
N ALA A 489 -5.24 14.39 10.50
CA ALA A 489 -5.39 13.09 11.11
C ALA A 489 -4.08 12.31 11.14
N GLY A 490 -3.30 12.36 10.06
CA GLY A 490 -1.96 11.81 10.01
C GLY A 490 -1.03 12.41 11.08
N LEU A 491 -1.03 13.74 11.21
CA LEU A 491 -0.27 14.45 12.23
C LEU A 491 -0.73 14.09 13.65
N ASN A 492 -2.04 13.97 13.88
CA ASN A 492 -2.58 13.53 15.16
C ASN A 492 -2.13 12.11 15.52
N VAL A 493 -2.05 11.19 14.56
CA VAL A 493 -1.51 9.83 14.81
C VAL A 493 -0.04 9.89 15.21
N VAL A 494 0.78 10.70 14.52
CA VAL A 494 2.21 10.87 14.87
C VAL A 494 2.38 11.50 16.25
N ILE A 495 1.54 12.47 16.62
CA ILE A 495 1.60 13.09 17.95
C ILE A 495 1.12 12.13 19.03
N GLN A 496 0.11 11.30 18.76
CA GLN A 496 -0.35 10.27 19.69
C GLN A 496 0.69 9.17 19.91
N SER A 497 1.46 8.81 18.87
CA SER A 497 2.52 7.81 18.97
C SER A 497 3.74 8.28 19.75
N LEU A 498 3.86 9.58 20.10
CA LEU A 498 4.85 10.08 21.07
C LEU A 498 4.72 9.43 22.45
N SER A 499 3.65 8.68 22.72
CA SER A 499 3.53 7.87 23.94
C SER A 499 4.65 6.83 24.09
N SER A 500 5.18 6.28 22.99
CA SER A 500 6.32 5.34 23.03
C SER A 500 7.25 5.48 21.82
N GLN A 501 8.54 5.25 22.05
CA GLN A 501 9.56 5.34 21.00
C GLN A 501 9.35 4.31 19.89
N GLU A 502 8.88 3.11 20.24
CA GLU A 502 8.59 2.03 19.29
C GLU A 502 7.40 2.37 18.38
N LEU A 503 6.29 2.85 18.96
CA LEU A 503 5.11 3.26 18.18
C LEU A 503 5.44 4.43 17.25
N LEU A 504 6.21 5.40 17.74
CA LEU A 504 6.68 6.52 16.94
C LEU A 504 7.54 6.04 15.75
N ALA A 505 8.52 5.16 16.00
CA ALA A 505 9.38 4.63 14.94
C ALA A 505 8.58 3.87 13.87
N ASN A 506 7.65 3.01 14.28
CA ASN A 506 6.79 2.26 13.35
C ASN A 506 5.90 3.19 12.52
N GLN A 507 5.33 4.23 13.15
CA GLN A 507 4.49 5.20 12.46
C GLN A 507 5.29 6.04 11.45
N LEU A 508 6.50 6.49 11.80
CA LEU A 508 7.35 7.26 10.89
C LEU A 508 7.82 6.42 9.70
N ASN A 509 8.13 5.13 9.91
CA ASN A 509 8.44 4.21 8.82
C ASN A 509 7.26 4.01 7.87
N ALA A 510 6.06 3.79 8.41
CA ALA A 510 4.85 3.65 7.60
C ALA A 510 4.53 4.94 6.82
N LEU A 511 4.67 6.09 7.48
CA LEU A 511 4.43 7.40 6.89
C LEU A 511 5.42 7.70 5.76
N GLY A 512 6.71 7.47 5.98
CA GLY A 512 7.72 7.72 4.96
C GLY A 512 7.63 6.76 3.78
N GLY A 513 7.35 5.47 4.02
CA GLY A 513 7.05 4.53 2.93
C GLY A 513 5.86 4.97 2.06
N ALA A 514 4.79 5.51 2.67
CA ALA A 514 3.64 6.03 1.94
C ALA A 514 3.96 7.30 1.12
N HIS A 515 4.93 8.10 1.56
CA HIS A 515 5.34 9.36 0.92
C HIS A 515 6.47 9.17 -0.10
N GLN A 516 7.25 8.10 0.00
CA GLN A 516 8.31 7.74 -0.94
C GLN A 516 7.76 7.57 -2.36
N ALA A 517 6.63 6.88 -2.52
CA ALA A 517 5.97 6.68 -3.82
C ALA A 517 5.46 7.99 -4.46
N ARG A 518 5.35 9.06 -3.67
CA ARG A 518 4.88 10.38 -4.11
C ARG A 518 6.05 11.35 -4.38
N ALA A 519 7.28 10.85 -4.39
CA ALA A 519 8.50 11.64 -4.56
C ALA A 519 8.65 12.79 -3.56
N VAL A 520 8.10 12.63 -2.34
CA VAL A 520 8.26 13.60 -1.26
C VAL A 520 9.66 13.45 -0.65
N THR A 521 10.27 14.58 -0.31
CA THR A 521 11.63 14.67 0.22
C THR A 521 11.64 15.15 1.67
N PRO A 522 12.74 14.97 2.42
CA PRO A 522 12.89 15.52 3.76
C PRO A 522 12.64 17.03 3.85
N ILE A 523 13.15 17.81 2.88
CA ILE A 523 13.01 19.29 2.87
C ILE A 523 11.55 19.73 2.80
N MET A 524 10.69 18.98 2.11
CA MET A 524 9.25 19.26 2.07
C MET A 524 8.60 19.10 3.46
N PHE A 525 9.04 18.13 4.26
CA PHE A 525 8.58 17.96 5.64
C PHE A 525 9.11 19.05 6.57
N GLU A 526 10.35 19.50 6.37
CA GLU A 526 10.92 20.64 7.11
C GLU A 526 10.13 21.92 6.86
N GLN A 527 9.84 22.22 5.59
CA GLN A 527 9.05 23.37 5.18
C GLN A 527 7.61 23.30 5.71
N PHE A 528 6.99 22.11 5.66
CA PHE A 528 5.68 21.90 6.28
C PHE A 528 5.71 22.13 7.80
N GLY A 529 6.78 21.66 8.47
CA GLY A 529 6.98 21.87 9.90
C GLY A 529 7.09 23.35 10.28
N ALA A 530 7.82 24.15 9.49
CA ALA A 530 7.93 25.59 9.72
C ALA A 530 6.57 26.29 9.62
N ILE A 531 5.77 25.98 8.59
CA ILE A 531 4.41 26.53 8.43
C ILE A 531 3.50 26.09 9.58
N LEU A 532 3.60 24.83 10.02
CA LEU A 532 2.84 24.34 11.16
C LEU A 532 3.19 25.10 12.45
N GLU A 533 4.47 25.38 12.72
CA GLU A 533 4.90 26.16 13.88
C GLU A 533 4.31 27.59 13.86
N GLU A 534 4.30 28.24 12.70
CA GLU A 534 3.71 29.58 12.53
C GLU A 534 2.21 29.58 12.83
N VAL A 535 1.46 28.63 12.26
CA VAL A 535 0.02 28.51 12.53
C VAL A 535 -0.24 28.21 14.00
N LEU A 536 0.51 27.29 14.61
CA LEU A 536 0.34 26.99 16.04
C LEU A 536 0.61 28.21 16.93
N ALA A 537 1.60 29.03 16.58
CA ALA A 537 1.90 30.26 17.34
C ALA A 537 0.76 31.28 17.26
N GLU A 538 0.12 31.42 16.11
CA GLU A 538 -1.04 32.32 15.93
C GLU A 538 -2.27 31.81 16.69
N GLU A 539 -2.59 30.53 16.54
CA GLU A 539 -3.81 29.92 17.09
C GLU A 539 -3.78 29.78 18.62
N LEU A 540 -2.61 29.46 19.18
CA LEU A 540 -2.44 29.26 20.62
C LEU A 540 -2.06 30.56 21.36
N GLY A 541 -1.60 31.59 20.64
CA GLY A 541 -1.18 32.86 21.22
C GLY A 541 -0.21 32.68 22.40
N THR A 542 -0.60 33.17 23.59
CA THR A 542 0.24 33.09 24.79
C THR A 542 0.46 31.67 25.31
N ALA A 543 -0.38 30.70 24.91
CA ALA A 543 -0.20 29.30 25.27
C ALA A 543 0.96 28.64 24.47
N PHE A 544 1.37 29.22 23.34
CA PHE A 544 2.58 28.82 22.61
C PHE A 544 3.83 29.54 23.14
N ASN A 545 4.09 29.35 24.43
CA ASN A 545 5.21 29.97 25.13
C ASN A 545 6.58 29.43 24.63
N ALA A 546 7.68 29.99 25.14
CA ALA A 546 9.03 29.61 24.71
C ALA A 546 9.34 28.11 24.87
N GLU A 547 8.79 27.48 25.91
CA GLU A 547 8.90 26.05 26.15
C GLU A 547 8.16 25.23 25.09
N ALA A 548 6.90 25.58 24.81
CA ALA A 548 6.13 24.95 23.74
C ALA A 548 6.82 25.08 22.38
N LYS A 549 7.30 26.27 22.05
CA LYS A 549 8.02 26.54 20.80
C LYS A 549 9.27 25.67 20.67
N SER A 550 10.07 25.57 21.74
CA SER A 550 11.26 24.71 21.76
C SER A 550 10.90 23.23 21.60
N ALA A 551 9.88 22.75 22.32
CA ALA A 551 9.44 21.37 22.23
C ALA A 551 8.94 21.01 20.82
N TRP A 552 8.17 21.89 20.17
CA TRP A 552 7.70 21.68 18.81
C TRP A 552 8.83 21.69 17.79
N LYS A 553 9.80 22.60 17.91
CA LYS A 553 10.98 22.63 17.02
C LYS A 553 11.79 21.33 17.12
N ASN A 554 12.04 20.84 18.33
CA ASN A 554 12.71 19.57 18.55
C ASN A 554 11.86 18.40 18.03
N GLY A 555 10.54 18.44 18.27
CA GLY A 555 9.58 17.43 17.80
C GLY A 555 9.54 17.29 16.29
N LEU A 556 9.50 18.41 15.57
CA LEU A 556 9.52 18.46 14.12
C LEU A 556 10.87 17.97 13.56
N ALA A 557 11.99 18.37 14.16
CA ALA A 557 13.30 17.86 13.78
C ALA A 557 13.39 16.33 13.97
N ALA A 558 12.85 15.80 15.08
CA ALA A 558 12.78 14.37 15.34
C ALA A 558 11.92 13.62 14.32
N LEU A 559 10.76 14.19 13.96
CA LEU A 559 9.85 13.66 12.95
C LEU A 559 10.54 13.60 11.58
N VAL A 560 11.16 14.70 11.14
CA VAL A 560 11.90 14.78 9.88
C VAL A 560 13.04 13.77 9.88
N ALA A 561 13.82 13.69 10.95
CA ALA A 561 14.92 12.73 11.05
C ALA A 561 14.43 11.27 10.97
N GLY A 562 13.31 10.95 11.62
CA GLY A 562 12.74 9.61 11.60
C GLY A 562 12.17 9.23 10.23
N ILE A 563 11.40 10.12 9.60
CA ILE A 563 10.78 9.82 8.29
C ILE A 563 11.82 9.75 7.16
N SER A 564 12.88 10.56 7.25
CA SER A 564 13.98 10.60 6.28
C SER A 564 14.70 9.27 6.10
N LYS A 565 14.62 8.36 7.10
CA LYS A 565 15.18 7.00 7.00
C LYS A 565 14.56 6.17 5.87
N THR A 566 13.36 6.53 5.40
CA THR A 566 12.64 5.79 4.35
C THR A 566 12.37 6.63 3.09
N LEU A 567 12.58 7.95 3.15
CA LEU A 567 12.44 8.83 2.00
C LEU A 567 13.73 8.88 1.17
N LYS A 568 13.58 9.13 -0.13
CA LYS A 568 14.72 9.46 -0.98
C LYS A 568 15.19 10.88 -0.66
N LYS A 569 16.50 11.10 -0.68
CA LYS A 569 17.03 12.46 -0.65
C LYS A 569 16.67 13.17 -1.96
N SER A 570 16.58 14.48 -1.93
CA SER A 570 16.29 15.29 -3.13
C SER A 570 17.28 15.01 -4.27
N GLU A 571 18.55 14.74 -3.95
CA GLU A 571 19.59 14.38 -4.91
C GLU A 571 19.41 13.03 -5.61
N ASP A 572 18.62 12.12 -5.02
CA ASP A 572 18.31 10.80 -5.57
C ASP A 572 17.02 10.78 -6.40
N LEU A 573 16.31 11.91 -6.43
CA LEU A 573 15.15 12.07 -7.29
C LEU A 573 15.60 12.37 -8.72
N ALA A 574 15.06 11.61 -9.67
CA ALA A 574 15.28 11.86 -11.08
C ALA A 574 14.51 13.11 -11.50
N ASP A 575 15.18 14.04 -12.16
CA ASP A 575 14.53 15.21 -12.73
C ASP A 575 13.46 14.78 -13.75
N PRO A 576 12.23 15.33 -13.71
CA PRO A 576 11.16 14.87 -14.58
C PRO A 576 11.44 15.00 -16.08
N GLN A 577 12.29 15.92 -16.51
CA GLN A 577 12.58 16.18 -17.92
C GLN A 577 13.83 15.44 -18.39
N THR A 578 14.94 15.57 -17.65
CA THR A 578 16.20 14.91 -18.03
C THR A 578 16.25 13.46 -17.62
N LYS A 579 15.45 13.05 -16.63
CA LYS A 579 15.47 11.72 -15.99
C LYS A 579 16.79 11.39 -15.26
N LEU A 580 17.67 12.37 -15.07
CA LEU A 580 18.92 12.22 -14.33
C LEU A 580 18.72 12.59 -12.85
N THR A 581 19.40 11.87 -11.96
CA THR A 581 19.52 12.27 -10.54
C THR A 581 20.74 13.17 -10.34
N GLY A 582 20.73 13.99 -9.30
CA GLY A 582 21.88 14.83 -8.94
C GLY A 582 23.13 14.00 -8.60
N HIS A 583 22.95 12.84 -7.97
CA HIS A 583 24.01 11.87 -7.72
C HIS A 583 24.68 11.40 -9.03
N GLN A 584 23.89 10.97 -10.01
CA GLN A 584 24.40 10.50 -11.31
C GLN A 584 25.23 11.58 -12.02
N ILE A 585 24.76 12.83 -12.01
CA ILE A 585 25.46 13.96 -12.64
C ILE A 585 26.84 14.15 -12.01
N ARG A 586 26.89 14.20 -10.67
CA ARG A 586 28.15 14.43 -9.94
C ARG A 586 29.15 13.31 -10.14
N ASP A 587 28.72 12.06 -10.09
CA ASP A 587 29.61 10.92 -10.30
C ASP A 587 30.22 10.93 -11.70
N VAL A 588 29.41 11.16 -12.74
CA VAL A 588 29.89 11.20 -14.12
C VAL A 588 30.81 12.39 -14.35
N GLN A 589 30.48 13.59 -13.84
CA GLN A 589 31.35 14.76 -13.95
C GLN A 589 32.70 14.54 -13.23
N ARG A 590 32.67 14.04 -12.00
CA ARG A 590 33.87 13.73 -11.21
C ARG A 590 34.75 12.72 -11.91
N THR A 591 34.16 11.61 -12.35
CA THR A 591 34.93 10.53 -12.99
C THR A 591 35.44 10.92 -14.36
N TRP A 592 34.67 11.68 -15.15
CA TRP A 592 35.12 12.22 -16.43
C TRP A 592 36.31 13.16 -16.27
N GLU A 593 36.29 14.08 -15.30
CA GLU A 593 37.40 15.01 -15.05
C GLU A 593 38.70 14.25 -14.75
N ASN A 594 38.63 13.15 -13.99
CA ASN A 594 39.80 12.32 -13.67
C ASN A 594 40.44 11.64 -14.89
N ILE A 595 39.67 11.37 -15.95
CA ILE A 595 40.14 10.66 -17.16
C ILE A 595 40.26 11.59 -18.37
N ARG A 596 39.93 12.88 -18.21
CA ARG A 596 39.76 13.85 -19.29
C ARG A 596 41.02 14.07 -20.13
N SER A 597 42.20 13.91 -19.53
CA SER A 597 43.50 14.03 -20.21
C SER A 597 43.74 12.91 -21.22
N GLU A 598 43.15 11.73 -21.00
CA GLU A 598 43.32 10.53 -21.85
C GLU A 598 42.12 10.30 -22.79
N ARG A 599 41.17 11.24 -22.84
CA ARG A 599 39.91 11.08 -23.58
C ARG A 599 40.10 10.72 -25.04
N ASN A 600 41.10 11.27 -25.74
CA ASN A 600 41.31 10.94 -27.16
C ASN A 600 41.77 9.48 -27.33
N ALA A 601 42.68 8.99 -26.49
CA ALA A 601 43.13 7.61 -26.53
C ALA A 601 41.99 6.64 -26.20
N MET A 602 41.17 7.00 -25.20
CA MET A 602 39.96 6.25 -24.82
C MET A 602 38.99 6.14 -26.00
N ILE A 603 38.62 7.27 -26.60
CA ILE A 603 37.65 7.33 -27.71
C ILE A 603 38.20 6.62 -28.95
N SER A 604 39.49 6.73 -29.23
CA SER A 604 40.12 5.94 -30.30
C SER A 604 39.98 4.44 -30.03
N SER A 605 40.27 3.97 -28.82
CA SER A 605 40.13 2.55 -28.46
C SER A 605 38.69 2.04 -28.63
N ILE A 606 37.70 2.87 -28.30
CA ILE A 606 36.27 2.57 -28.47
C ILE A 606 35.93 2.45 -29.96
N PHE A 607 36.37 3.41 -30.79
CA PHE A 607 36.14 3.35 -32.23
C PHE A 607 36.78 2.13 -32.88
N ILE A 608 38.01 1.78 -32.52
CA ILE A 608 38.70 0.59 -33.05
C ILE A 608 37.91 -0.66 -32.71
N LYS A 609 37.48 -0.83 -31.44
CA LYS A 609 36.64 -1.97 -31.03
C LYS A 609 35.30 -1.97 -31.77
N LEU A 610 34.64 -0.82 -31.87
CA LEU A 610 33.36 -0.67 -32.56
C LEU A 610 33.46 -1.06 -34.04
N PHE A 611 34.53 -0.67 -34.74
CA PHE A 611 34.73 -1.02 -36.15
C PHE A 611 35.13 -2.49 -36.34
N LYS A 612 35.82 -3.11 -35.37
CA LYS A 612 36.08 -4.56 -35.38
C LYS A 612 34.79 -5.37 -35.18
N GLU A 613 33.95 -4.95 -34.23
CA GLU A 613 32.69 -5.62 -33.92
C GLU A 613 31.62 -5.37 -34.99
N THR A 614 31.57 -4.14 -35.52
CA THR A 614 30.61 -3.73 -36.54
C THR A 614 31.30 -2.99 -37.70
N PRO A 615 31.92 -3.71 -38.65
CA PRO A 615 32.66 -3.10 -39.76
C PRO A 615 31.86 -2.16 -40.65
N ARG A 616 30.53 -2.33 -40.70
CA ARG A 616 29.63 -1.45 -41.46
C ARG A 616 29.62 -0.02 -40.91
N THR A 617 29.89 0.17 -39.62
CA THR A 617 29.87 1.50 -38.97
C THR A 617 30.97 2.41 -39.52
N GLN A 618 32.12 1.86 -39.89
CA GLN A 618 33.22 2.65 -40.47
C GLN A 618 32.84 3.31 -41.80
N ARG A 619 31.88 2.73 -42.54
CA ARG A 619 31.42 3.27 -43.84
C ARG A 619 30.73 4.63 -43.73
N HIS A 620 30.26 5.02 -42.54
CA HIS A 620 29.71 6.36 -42.32
C HIS A 620 30.80 7.46 -42.35
N PHE A 621 32.09 7.08 -42.34
CA PHE A 621 33.22 7.99 -42.30
C PHE A 621 34.00 7.97 -43.61
N ALA A 622 33.47 8.62 -44.65
CA ALA A 622 34.01 8.57 -46.02
C ALA A 622 35.52 8.87 -46.14
N LYS A 623 36.07 9.73 -45.27
CA LYS A 623 37.50 10.11 -45.30
C LYS A 623 38.45 8.97 -44.93
N PHE A 624 37.99 7.98 -44.17
CA PHE A 624 38.80 6.85 -43.72
C PHE A 624 38.04 5.51 -43.84
N SER A 625 37.02 5.45 -44.69
CA SER A 625 36.19 4.26 -44.86
C SER A 625 36.93 3.07 -45.51
N ALA A 626 38.05 3.34 -46.19
CA ALA A 626 38.89 2.35 -46.86
C ALA A 626 40.19 2.02 -46.10
N VAL A 627 40.46 2.69 -44.98
CA VAL A 627 41.65 2.43 -44.15
C VAL A 627 41.41 1.16 -43.34
N ALA A 628 42.38 0.26 -43.28
CA ALA A 628 42.26 -0.93 -42.45
C ALA A 628 42.14 -0.53 -40.97
N VAL A 629 41.29 -1.23 -40.21
CA VAL A 629 40.97 -0.84 -38.82
C VAL A 629 42.22 -0.78 -37.94
N ASP A 630 43.19 -1.67 -38.16
CA ASP A 630 44.45 -1.71 -37.41
C ASP A 630 45.40 -0.54 -37.75
N ASP A 631 45.24 0.09 -38.92
CA ASP A 631 46.06 1.22 -39.37
C ASP A 631 45.44 2.59 -39.03
N LEU A 632 44.22 2.62 -38.48
CA LEU A 632 43.47 3.87 -38.23
C LEU A 632 44.18 4.84 -37.30
N SER A 633 44.93 4.34 -36.32
CA SER A 633 45.65 5.18 -35.35
C SER A 633 46.68 6.12 -36.01
N GLY A 634 47.22 5.73 -37.17
CA GLY A 634 48.13 6.56 -37.97
C GLY A 634 47.43 7.56 -38.91
N ASN A 635 46.10 7.54 -39.03
CA ASN A 635 45.35 8.36 -39.97
C ASN A 635 44.93 9.72 -39.36
N ALA A 636 45.29 10.82 -40.02
CA ALA A 636 45.03 12.18 -39.52
C ALA A 636 43.53 12.53 -39.45
N ASP A 637 42.74 12.17 -40.46
CA ASP A 637 41.30 12.44 -40.49
C ASP A 637 40.54 11.64 -39.41
N TYR A 638 40.97 10.40 -39.15
CA TYR A 638 40.47 9.60 -38.03
C TYR A 638 40.78 10.25 -36.68
N ASN A 639 42.02 10.68 -36.46
CA ASN A 639 42.41 11.34 -35.21
C ASN A 639 41.66 12.67 -34.99
N GLN A 640 41.38 13.42 -36.06
CA GLN A 640 40.51 14.60 -35.98
C GLN A 640 39.08 14.22 -35.58
N GLN A 641 38.52 13.14 -36.13
CA GLN A 641 37.18 12.68 -35.77
C GLN A 641 37.11 12.18 -34.32
N VAL A 642 38.16 11.51 -33.82
CA VAL A 642 38.29 11.12 -32.41
C VAL A 642 38.23 12.34 -31.50
N ALA A 643 39.00 13.39 -31.81
CA ALA A 643 39.00 14.62 -31.04
C ALA A 643 37.62 15.29 -31.01
N LEU A 644 36.93 15.36 -32.15
CA LEU A 644 35.57 15.93 -32.25
C LEU A 644 34.56 15.19 -31.36
N VAL A 645 34.66 13.86 -31.26
CA VAL A 645 33.77 13.07 -30.39
C VAL A 645 34.13 13.25 -28.92
N ALA A 646 35.43 13.29 -28.60
CA ALA A 646 35.89 13.53 -27.24
C ALA A 646 35.44 14.92 -26.73
N ASP A 647 35.59 15.96 -27.53
CA ASP A 647 35.17 17.33 -27.17
C ASP A 647 33.63 17.46 -27.08
N ARG A 648 32.89 16.68 -27.88
CA ARG A 648 31.43 16.63 -27.78
C ARG A 648 30.97 15.98 -26.47
N LEU A 649 31.60 14.88 -26.06
CA LEU A 649 31.31 14.26 -24.76
C LEU A 649 31.65 15.21 -23.61
N ASP A 650 32.78 15.89 -23.70
CA ASP A 650 33.19 16.91 -22.73
C ASP A 650 32.15 18.02 -22.57
N THR A 651 31.62 18.52 -23.70
CA THR A 651 30.56 19.53 -23.73
C THR A 651 29.27 19.03 -23.08
N ILE A 652 28.85 17.80 -23.38
CA ILE A 652 27.61 17.22 -22.84
C ILE A 652 27.73 17.00 -21.33
N ILE A 653 28.85 16.42 -20.88
CA ILE A 653 29.10 16.08 -19.47
C ILE A 653 29.21 17.36 -18.63
N SER A 654 29.91 18.37 -19.13
CA SER A 654 30.05 19.66 -18.44
C SER A 654 28.71 20.40 -18.29
N ALA A 655 27.77 20.16 -19.20
CA ALA A 655 26.46 20.83 -19.20
C ALA A 655 25.36 20.04 -18.45
N MET A 656 25.66 18.92 -17.79
CA MET A 656 24.62 18.05 -17.22
C MET A 656 23.84 18.66 -16.06
N ASP A 657 24.43 19.61 -15.34
CA ASP A 657 23.79 20.37 -14.26
C ASP A 657 22.95 21.55 -14.79
N ASP A 658 23.19 22.01 -16.01
CA ASP A 658 22.33 22.93 -16.74
C ASP A 658 21.36 22.17 -17.67
N LYS A 659 20.15 21.99 -17.16
CA LYS A 659 19.04 21.32 -17.88
C LYS A 659 18.83 21.83 -19.30
N LEU A 660 18.85 23.15 -19.53
CA LEU A 660 18.57 23.72 -20.85
C LEU A 660 19.71 23.41 -21.82
N GLN A 661 20.95 23.55 -21.36
CA GLN A 661 22.12 23.23 -22.16
C GLN A 661 22.23 21.73 -22.46
N LEU A 662 21.96 20.86 -21.49
CA LEU A 662 21.95 19.40 -21.68
C LEU A 662 20.92 19.00 -22.75
N LEU A 663 19.68 19.46 -22.63
CA LEU A 663 18.62 19.16 -23.61
C LEU A 663 18.95 19.73 -24.99
N GLY A 664 19.54 20.93 -25.05
CA GLY A 664 20.04 21.52 -26.29
C GLY A 664 21.10 20.66 -26.97
N ASN A 665 22.08 20.17 -26.21
CA ASN A 665 23.14 19.29 -26.72
C ASN A 665 22.61 17.94 -27.20
N ILE A 666 21.68 17.32 -26.48
CA ILE A 666 21.01 16.07 -26.88
C ILE A 666 20.26 16.27 -28.20
N ASN A 667 19.50 17.37 -28.34
CA ASN A 667 18.78 17.69 -29.56
C ASN A 667 19.73 17.94 -30.75
N TYR A 668 20.83 18.65 -30.52
CA TYR A 668 21.87 18.82 -31.54
C TYR A 668 22.41 17.46 -32.03
N MET A 669 22.73 16.55 -31.10
CA MET A 669 23.18 15.20 -31.43
C MET A 669 22.12 14.41 -32.20
N LYS A 670 20.86 14.44 -31.75
CA LYS A 670 19.71 13.83 -32.43
C LYS A 670 19.60 14.27 -33.88
N TYR A 671 19.45 15.57 -34.13
CA TYR A 671 19.17 16.08 -35.47
C TYR A 671 20.35 15.88 -36.43
N THR A 672 21.58 16.03 -35.93
CA THR A 672 22.77 15.84 -36.77
C THR A 672 22.99 14.36 -37.14
N HIS A 673 22.66 13.43 -36.26
CA HIS A 673 22.91 12.01 -36.49
C HIS A 673 21.75 11.30 -37.20
N ILE A 674 20.50 11.78 -37.07
CA ILE A 674 19.38 11.38 -37.94
C ILE A 674 19.72 11.66 -39.40
N LYS A 675 20.22 12.86 -39.71
CA LYS A 675 20.64 13.23 -41.08
C LYS A 675 21.75 12.34 -41.65
N ARG A 676 22.58 11.75 -40.77
CA ARG A 676 23.68 10.86 -41.14
C ARG A 676 23.26 9.38 -41.20
N GLY A 677 22.00 9.06 -40.90
CA GLY A 677 21.49 7.70 -40.91
C GLY A 677 22.14 6.79 -39.88
N ILE A 678 22.58 7.33 -38.73
CA ILE A 678 23.20 6.54 -37.67
C ILE A 678 22.10 5.82 -36.89
N ALA A 679 22.18 4.49 -36.81
CA ALA A 679 21.19 3.68 -36.12
C ALA A 679 21.32 3.80 -34.60
N ARG A 680 20.21 3.61 -33.87
CA ARG A 680 20.18 3.55 -32.41
C ARG A 680 21.21 2.57 -31.84
N GLN A 681 21.30 1.39 -32.45
CA GLN A 681 22.23 0.33 -32.03
C GLN A 681 23.69 0.82 -31.99
N THR A 682 24.10 1.69 -32.93
CA THR A 682 25.46 2.25 -32.95
C THR A 682 25.76 3.09 -31.70
N PHE A 683 24.77 3.83 -31.18
CA PHE A 683 24.92 4.57 -29.93
C PHE A 683 24.94 3.65 -28.71
N GLU A 684 24.14 2.58 -28.72
CA GLU A 684 24.11 1.57 -27.65
C GLU A 684 25.43 0.80 -27.58
N ASP A 685 26.00 0.41 -28.73
CA ASP A 685 27.29 -0.26 -28.83
C ASP A 685 28.43 0.65 -28.36
N PHE A 686 28.42 1.92 -28.77
CA PHE A 686 29.38 2.91 -28.29
C PHE A 686 29.28 3.10 -26.76
N GLY A 687 28.06 3.21 -26.23
CA GLY A 687 27.81 3.35 -24.80
C GLY A 687 28.31 2.15 -24.00
N ARG A 688 28.04 0.92 -24.47
CA ARG A 688 28.57 -0.31 -23.87
C ARG A 688 30.10 -0.32 -23.87
N LEU A 689 30.73 -0.04 -25.01
CA LEU A 689 32.20 -0.01 -25.11
C LEU A 689 32.83 1.08 -24.23
N LEU A 690 32.15 2.21 -24.03
CA LEU A 690 32.56 3.22 -23.08
C LEU A 690 32.57 2.66 -21.66
N ILE A 691 31.49 1.99 -21.22
CA ILE A 691 31.44 1.33 -19.91
C ILE A 691 32.57 0.29 -19.74
N ASP A 692 32.83 -0.53 -20.77
CA ASP A 692 33.90 -1.53 -20.74
C ASP A 692 35.28 -0.89 -20.54
N VAL A 693 35.54 0.24 -21.22
CA VAL A 693 36.81 0.96 -21.10
C VAL A 693 36.93 1.67 -19.75
N LEU A 694 35.85 2.25 -19.23
CA LEU A 694 35.82 2.84 -17.88
C LEU A 694 36.10 1.78 -16.80
N GLY A 695 35.47 0.61 -16.91
CA GLY A 695 35.72 -0.52 -16.00
C GLY A 695 37.18 -1.00 -16.06
N ALA A 696 37.76 -1.11 -17.26
CA ALA A 696 39.17 -1.48 -17.42
C ALA A 696 40.15 -0.44 -16.83
N LYS A 697 39.72 0.81 -16.70
CA LYS A 697 40.49 1.90 -16.04
C LYS A 697 40.30 1.96 -14.52
N GLY A 698 39.55 1.03 -13.94
CA GLY A 698 39.38 0.93 -12.49
C GLY A 698 38.35 1.90 -11.90
N ILE A 699 37.43 2.43 -12.71
CA ILE A 699 36.28 3.20 -12.20
C ILE A 699 35.41 2.29 -11.33
N ALA A 700 34.98 2.80 -10.16
CA ALA A 700 34.20 2.04 -9.19
C ALA A 700 32.86 1.56 -9.75
N SER A 701 32.34 0.43 -9.25
CA SER A 701 31.06 -0.14 -9.71
C SER A 701 29.91 0.86 -9.64
N ASP A 702 29.87 1.63 -8.56
CA ASP A 702 28.78 2.57 -8.28
C ASP A 702 28.82 3.75 -9.26
N ASP A 703 30.02 4.24 -9.56
CA ASP A 703 30.23 5.25 -10.62
C ASP A 703 29.83 4.69 -11.99
N LEU A 704 30.17 3.44 -12.30
CA LEU A 704 29.77 2.79 -13.57
C LEU A 704 28.26 2.67 -13.70
N ASP A 705 27.53 2.45 -12.61
CA ASP A 705 26.06 2.43 -12.62
C ASP A 705 25.49 3.83 -12.88
N SER A 706 26.10 4.88 -12.32
CA SER A 706 25.79 6.27 -12.67
C SER A 706 26.02 6.55 -14.17
N TRP A 707 27.15 6.09 -14.74
CA TRP A 707 27.44 6.18 -16.17
C TRP A 707 26.39 5.47 -17.04
N LYS A 708 25.98 4.23 -16.67
CA LYS A 708 24.94 3.49 -17.41
C LYS A 708 23.61 4.24 -17.42
N GLY A 709 23.25 4.84 -16.28
CA GLY A 709 22.06 5.69 -16.16
C GLY A 709 22.10 6.89 -17.11
N VAL A 710 23.21 7.65 -17.07
CA VAL A 710 23.42 8.82 -17.93
C VAL A 710 23.41 8.44 -19.41
N LEU A 711 24.10 7.36 -19.79
CA LEU A 711 24.14 6.88 -21.17
C LEU A 711 22.76 6.44 -21.66
N THR A 712 21.96 5.79 -20.80
CA THR A 712 20.59 5.40 -21.15
C THR A 712 19.74 6.63 -21.48
N VAL A 713 19.80 7.67 -20.66
CA VAL A 713 19.12 8.95 -20.93
C VAL A 713 19.60 9.57 -22.23
N PHE A 714 20.93 9.64 -22.42
CA PHE A 714 21.52 10.22 -23.61
C PHE A 714 21.08 9.50 -24.89
N VAL A 715 21.18 8.17 -24.93
CA VAL A 715 20.76 7.35 -26.07
C VAL A 715 19.27 7.51 -26.35
N ASN A 716 18.42 7.50 -25.31
CA ASN A 716 16.99 7.72 -25.45
C ASN A 716 16.65 9.11 -25.99
N GLY A 717 17.43 10.13 -25.64
CA GLY A 717 17.28 11.48 -26.17
C GLY A 717 17.74 11.61 -27.62
N VAL A 718 18.92 11.06 -27.95
CA VAL A 718 19.55 11.16 -29.28
C VAL A 718 18.83 10.30 -30.32
N SER A 719 18.37 9.11 -29.93
CA SER A 719 17.66 8.18 -30.80
C SER A 719 16.52 7.49 -30.05
N PRO A 720 15.36 8.15 -29.87
CA PRO A 720 14.20 7.59 -29.16
C PRO A 720 13.77 6.21 -29.69
N LYS A 721 13.23 5.35 -28.82
CA LYS A 721 12.56 4.12 -29.26
C LYS A 721 11.25 4.52 -29.95
N ASN A 722 11.02 3.99 -31.15
CA ASN A 722 9.75 4.16 -31.87
C ASN A 722 8.61 3.45 -31.14
#